data_AF-A0AAN8HLY8-F1
#
_entry.id   AF-A0AAN8HLY8-F1
#
_cell.length_a   1.000
_cell.length_b   1.000
_cell.length_c   1.000
_cell.angle_alpha   90.00
_cell.angle_beta   90.00
_cell.angle_gamma   90.00
#
_symmetry.space_group_name_H-M   'P 1'
#
loop_
_entity.id
_entity.type
_entity.pdbx_description
1 polymer ?
#
loop_
_entity_poly.entity_id
_entity_poly.type
_entity_poly.pdbx_seq_one_letter_code
_entity_poly.pdbx_strand_id
1 'polypeptide(L)'
;MEGSRDERIEVILRLTLSSLGLQMEVWRDFLSEEENQVTLSSFFSIADYSNLFLCRDPGLCISLTFPSQTSSKVLVLSRSSRAVISAENIRDMLIMQEVQGGGAVSCISAVCQEVTCPLLSNPDPSGSWAAGVAEEALRFMECQKNEALVMEAQIRGRTFLPQPHALHDNRLHGDVDHDGDLHDDVDERKLSDLKLLHACDWTIIEWAELVSEFLQQDSSQAVLDGLKPLPCEEFNFWRNRLKNLLHIQQQLSSSRAQQVASIVQQADSVYLSTLRDIHTDLQQGLREAQDVTENLERVQQKLEELQLMEFQQLEANMAAVMEEVQLLWVRSESYCKPCRVVVLLQEVCNLFIQRSRDFLQGGGELLKGLLSGPDEGLQGVSLVVRTLQTLRETFMLSKGRLQDMKQEGAAQSWDFPTHLVFLHLDDFLLHLQNIQEVFRVSLQLRQLEEAVVSGTGGRKWTEEVQEVYQDFLLHVTSLSECSCDPTDPENQGFRLLLDQFQLQVEQVEQRLVSVLCRALQASSEPASSAKLLQMFSFVLPRPVIQEQLRPHLLQLLQGFLLELDSIEQLFHTQRETAHTFSCYTPPPAAALCWSRQLRLRAEHTLHLYTSLTHLYRSAEGEQVEQRVQQVLVLLQDFRARRLSDWIRDLDSDCGDVMQQPLIQQLQQGMLGVPCSHKLEAVLRELRCVSRDPDVELRPLAAHLFSCKDDITQSYLSLGHMVSCYNQVLQDGLQVERPLIQDQLQDLDRDLAELQSRTWGSTGVHQLVQQLSQRILKFHSTVSEARANMDAMTRIIQGWAELHLLHSGDFLPEGGASGRSHRRITEEGQELLRLTQVAHLDLTSYNHTFCTLLDTPPPAWSSYLEHIDHRVQDALLNMMHTALTFLCDSMSPTSCSVFLTVSLQLQEAGSVFEPSVGGGLSDLLQSFINGVYSAASLPPRISAGHRGNYQQEPRLSALEQEVMRRLQKVKEEAELLQVKMDRYSHLWQSDRQAVMQEFLTYSRQLGPEELEAPEAPPTLKDFQRELQALSSLQVELSHLDEQRLLGWLKVELHPFRDSLLSIIQEWSDMYTQHLLSSVSTSLQQVTQHTDEDSSSSSGFPVTETLLLLEATGVQLPEHLSAQLQV
;
A
#
# COMPACT_ATOMS: atom_id res chain seq x y z
N MET A 1 5.02 -50.54 -67.85
CA MET A 1 5.85 -50.70 -69.07
C MET A 1 5.96 -52.19 -69.33
N GLU A 2 5.32 -52.65 -70.40
CA GLU A 2 5.46 -54.01 -70.93
C GLU A 2 6.87 -54.14 -71.54
N GLY A 3 7.69 -55.01 -70.97
CA GLY A 3 9.03 -55.39 -71.46
C GLY A 3 9.23 -56.88 -71.25
N SER A 4 9.73 -57.56 -72.29
CA SER A 4 9.96 -59.01 -72.47
C SER A 4 9.95 -59.90 -71.20
N ARG A 5 9.08 -60.92 -71.17
CA ARG A 5 9.19 -62.02 -70.20
C ARG A 5 10.44 -62.86 -70.50
N ASP A 6 11.48 -62.72 -69.69
CA ASP A 6 12.67 -63.57 -69.76
C ASP A 6 12.35 -64.98 -69.24
N GLU A 7 12.42 -65.99 -70.11
CA GLU A 7 12.14 -67.40 -69.75
C GLU A 7 13.06 -67.91 -68.62
N ARG A 8 14.27 -67.36 -68.49
CA ARG A 8 15.22 -67.75 -67.42
C ARG A 8 14.69 -67.34 -66.05
N ILE A 9 14.07 -66.17 -65.98
CA ILE A 9 13.44 -65.65 -64.76
C ILE A 9 12.17 -66.45 -64.43
N GLU A 10 11.43 -66.93 -65.44
CA GLU A 10 10.24 -67.76 -65.22
C GLU A 10 10.58 -69.12 -64.59
N VAL A 11 11.70 -69.73 -64.98
CA VAL A 11 12.20 -70.97 -64.35
C VAL A 11 12.51 -70.72 -62.88
N ILE A 12 13.28 -69.68 -62.55
CA ILE A 12 13.60 -69.34 -61.15
C ILE A 12 12.33 -68.96 -60.37
N LEU A 13 11.39 -68.24 -60.97
CA LEU A 13 10.11 -67.88 -60.37
C LEU A 13 9.33 -69.12 -59.92
N ARG A 14 9.07 -70.07 -60.82
CA ARG A 14 8.27 -71.27 -60.50
C ARG A 14 8.89 -72.06 -59.36
N LEU A 15 10.21 -72.17 -59.41
CA LEU A 15 11.05 -72.85 -58.43
C LEU A 15 11.04 -72.16 -57.05
N THR A 16 11.09 -70.83 -57.05
CA THR A 16 11.07 -70.03 -55.81
C THR A 16 9.69 -70.07 -55.15
N LEU A 17 8.62 -69.97 -55.95
CA LEU A 17 7.24 -70.05 -55.45
C LEU A 17 6.93 -71.41 -54.83
N SER A 18 7.33 -72.52 -55.48
CA SER A 18 7.03 -73.87 -54.99
C SER A 18 7.80 -74.21 -53.70
N SER A 19 9.04 -73.76 -53.59
CA SER A 19 9.93 -74.15 -52.50
C SER A 19 9.85 -73.23 -51.26
N LEU A 20 9.64 -71.91 -51.44
CA LEU A 20 9.55 -70.94 -50.34
C LEU A 20 8.10 -70.55 -49.96
N GLY A 21 7.09 -71.08 -50.66
CA GLY A 21 5.67 -70.82 -50.37
C GLY A 21 5.29 -69.33 -50.46
N LEU A 22 5.86 -68.61 -51.42
CA LEU A 22 5.67 -67.16 -51.60
C LEU A 22 4.40 -66.85 -52.40
N GLN A 23 3.80 -65.69 -52.14
CA GLN A 23 2.75 -65.14 -53.01
C GLN A 23 3.37 -64.45 -54.22
N MET A 24 2.68 -64.47 -55.36
CA MET A 24 3.16 -63.88 -56.61
C MET A 24 3.41 -62.36 -56.52
N GLU A 25 2.75 -61.68 -55.56
CA GLU A 25 2.93 -60.26 -55.28
C GLU A 25 4.33 -59.96 -54.72
N VAL A 26 4.80 -60.76 -53.75
CA VAL A 26 6.13 -60.62 -53.13
C VAL A 26 7.26 -60.78 -54.17
N TRP A 27 7.10 -61.71 -55.13
CA TRP A 27 8.06 -61.88 -56.22
C TRP A 27 8.06 -60.68 -57.18
N ARG A 28 6.89 -60.06 -57.42
CA ARG A 28 6.78 -58.90 -58.30
C ARG A 28 7.47 -57.69 -57.69
N ASP A 29 7.29 -57.47 -56.39
CA ASP A 29 7.96 -56.40 -55.66
C ASP A 29 9.48 -56.63 -55.62
N PHE A 30 9.92 -57.87 -55.35
CA PHE A 30 11.33 -58.25 -55.40
C PHE A 30 11.98 -57.99 -56.77
N LEU A 31 11.32 -58.34 -57.88
CA LEU A 31 11.83 -58.04 -59.21
C LEU A 31 11.76 -56.55 -59.57
N SER A 32 11.00 -55.73 -58.84
CA SER A 32 10.91 -54.29 -59.12
C SER A 32 12.14 -53.51 -58.65
N GLU A 33 12.92 -54.08 -57.73
CA GLU A 33 14.20 -53.52 -57.27
C GLU A 33 15.31 -53.76 -58.30
N GLU A 34 16.01 -52.70 -58.71
CA GLU A 34 17.05 -52.76 -59.75
C GLU A 34 18.24 -53.65 -59.34
N GLU A 35 18.63 -53.64 -58.06
CA GLU A 35 19.76 -54.44 -57.54
C GLU A 35 19.54 -55.95 -57.74
N ASN A 36 18.31 -56.43 -57.60
CA ASN A 36 17.96 -57.83 -57.76
C ASN A 36 18.02 -58.26 -59.23
N GLN A 37 17.61 -57.38 -60.15
CA GLN A 37 17.73 -57.63 -61.60
C GLN A 37 19.20 -57.65 -62.05
N VAL A 38 20.03 -56.76 -61.50
CA VAL A 38 21.48 -56.74 -61.75
C VAL A 38 22.13 -58.03 -61.26
N THR A 39 21.73 -58.53 -60.09
CA THR A 39 22.28 -59.78 -59.54
C THR A 39 21.89 -61.00 -60.37
N LEU A 40 20.62 -61.11 -60.79
CA LEU A 40 20.14 -62.17 -61.68
C LEU A 40 20.83 -62.16 -63.05
N SER A 41 20.94 -60.97 -63.66
CA SER A 41 21.63 -60.83 -64.95
C SER A 41 23.12 -61.13 -64.85
N SER A 42 23.78 -60.69 -63.77
CA SER A 42 25.18 -61.00 -63.48
C SER A 42 25.39 -62.51 -63.32
N PHE A 43 24.51 -63.18 -62.57
CA PHE A 43 24.53 -64.64 -62.47
C PHE A 43 24.45 -65.24 -63.86
N PHE A 44 23.42 -64.95 -64.66
CA PHE A 44 23.27 -65.56 -65.99
C PHE A 44 24.42 -65.30 -66.96
N SER A 45 24.96 -64.08 -66.97
CA SER A 45 25.91 -63.62 -67.99
C SER A 45 27.39 -63.91 -67.68
N ILE A 46 27.77 -64.05 -66.40
CA ILE A 46 29.17 -64.25 -66.00
C ILE A 46 29.38 -65.72 -65.61
N ALA A 47 30.22 -66.45 -66.34
CA ALA A 47 30.45 -67.89 -66.15
C ALA A 47 31.13 -68.27 -64.82
N ASP A 48 31.80 -67.32 -64.17
CA ASP A 48 32.56 -67.54 -62.93
C ASP A 48 31.67 -67.63 -61.68
N TYR A 49 30.46 -67.07 -61.71
CA TYR A 49 29.52 -67.25 -60.61
C TYR A 49 28.95 -68.67 -60.66
N SER A 50 29.31 -69.50 -59.68
CA SER A 50 28.88 -70.90 -59.61
C SER A 50 27.51 -71.08 -58.97
N ASN A 51 27.17 -70.24 -57.98
CA ASN A 51 25.98 -70.41 -57.15
C ASN A 51 25.19 -69.10 -57.05
N LEU A 52 23.87 -69.23 -56.96
CA LEU A 52 22.92 -68.16 -56.68
C LEU A 52 22.05 -68.58 -55.49
N PHE A 53 21.91 -67.69 -54.52
CA PHE A 53 21.21 -67.95 -53.26
C PHE A 53 19.95 -67.10 -53.16
N LEU A 54 18.82 -67.74 -52.82
CA LEU A 54 17.52 -67.11 -52.63
C LEU A 54 16.98 -67.48 -51.24
N CYS A 55 16.61 -66.49 -50.44
CA CYS A 55 16.10 -66.71 -49.08
C CYS A 55 15.02 -65.69 -48.72
N ARG A 56 14.29 -65.94 -47.63
CA ARG A 56 13.20 -65.07 -47.17
C ARG A 56 13.51 -64.52 -45.77
N ASP A 57 13.80 -63.23 -45.64
CA ASP A 57 14.10 -62.60 -44.34
C ASP A 57 14.06 -61.05 -44.39
N PRO A 58 13.04 -60.31 -43.88
CA PRO A 58 11.60 -60.62 -43.80
C PRO A 58 10.89 -60.58 -45.18
N GLY A 59 11.58 -60.10 -46.24
CA GLY A 59 11.20 -60.15 -47.66
C GLY A 59 12.01 -61.18 -48.47
N LEU A 60 11.84 -61.28 -49.79
CA LEU A 60 12.66 -62.15 -50.65
C LEU A 60 14.00 -61.47 -50.97
N CYS A 61 15.11 -62.15 -50.74
CA CYS A 61 16.46 -61.62 -50.98
C CYS A 61 17.26 -62.55 -51.90
N ILE A 62 18.16 -61.98 -52.71
CA ILE A 62 19.05 -62.71 -53.62
C ILE A 62 20.51 -62.32 -53.39
N SER A 63 21.41 -63.30 -53.48
CA SER A 63 22.85 -63.05 -53.39
C SER A 63 23.66 -64.07 -54.19
N LEU A 64 24.88 -63.68 -54.57
CA LEU A 64 25.88 -64.57 -55.19
C LEU A 64 26.77 -65.26 -54.15
N THR A 65 26.65 -64.85 -52.89
CA THR A 65 27.31 -65.47 -51.73
C THR A 65 26.26 -66.02 -50.77
N PHE A 66 26.63 -67.03 -49.97
CA PHE A 66 25.71 -67.58 -48.99
C PHE A 66 25.29 -66.48 -47.98
N PRO A 67 24.00 -66.27 -47.73
CA PRO A 67 23.53 -65.19 -46.87
C PRO A 67 23.96 -65.43 -45.42
N SER A 68 24.59 -64.42 -44.81
CA SER A 68 24.99 -64.47 -43.40
C SER A 68 23.75 -64.29 -42.50
N GLN A 69 23.51 -65.24 -41.59
CA GLN A 69 22.47 -65.19 -40.55
C GLN A 69 21.00 -65.40 -41.00
N THR A 70 20.73 -66.26 -41.99
CA THR A 70 19.35 -66.60 -42.32
C THR A 70 18.82 -67.74 -41.45
N SER A 71 17.69 -67.53 -40.78
CA SER A 71 16.96 -68.62 -40.09
C SER A 71 16.03 -69.40 -41.03
N SER A 72 15.78 -68.84 -42.21
CA SER A 72 14.84 -69.36 -43.21
C SER A 72 15.49 -70.35 -44.18
N LYS A 73 14.64 -71.04 -44.94
CA LYS A 73 15.07 -71.93 -46.03
C LYS A 73 15.78 -71.13 -47.11
N VAL A 74 16.98 -71.57 -47.49
CA VAL A 74 17.79 -71.02 -48.57
C VAL A 74 17.72 -71.96 -49.77
N LEU A 75 17.28 -71.43 -50.90
CA LEU A 75 17.36 -72.07 -52.21
C LEU A 75 18.73 -71.78 -52.81
N VAL A 76 19.46 -72.83 -53.16
CA VAL A 76 20.75 -72.74 -53.83
C VAL A 76 20.58 -73.21 -55.27
N LEU A 77 20.91 -72.35 -56.21
CA LEU A 77 20.95 -72.66 -57.63
C LEU A 77 22.42 -72.73 -58.05
N SER A 78 22.93 -73.94 -58.19
CA SER A 78 24.33 -74.23 -58.51
C SER A 78 24.46 -74.61 -59.98
N ARG A 79 25.55 -74.20 -60.63
CA ARG A 79 25.85 -74.57 -62.01
C ARG A 79 26.55 -75.91 -62.11
N SER A 80 26.11 -76.76 -63.02
CA SER A 80 26.77 -78.04 -63.32
C SER A 80 28.07 -77.87 -64.14
N SER A 81 28.23 -76.76 -64.86
CA SER A 81 29.46 -76.43 -65.62
C SER A 81 29.69 -74.92 -65.75
N ARG A 82 30.93 -74.49 -66.04
CA ARG A 82 31.30 -73.07 -66.24
C ARG A 82 30.89 -72.58 -67.63
N ALA A 83 29.62 -72.23 -67.80
CA ALA A 83 29.06 -71.68 -69.03
C ALA A 83 28.02 -70.59 -68.76
N VAL A 84 27.78 -69.72 -69.75
CA VAL A 84 26.74 -68.69 -69.71
C VAL A 84 25.35 -69.35 -69.76
N ILE A 85 24.43 -68.90 -68.90
CA ILE A 85 23.06 -69.45 -68.86
C ILE A 85 22.18 -68.72 -69.89
N SER A 86 21.75 -69.48 -70.91
CA SER A 86 20.75 -69.09 -71.90
C SER A 86 19.38 -69.69 -71.57
N ALA A 87 18.33 -69.24 -72.25
CA ALA A 87 16.99 -69.81 -72.10
C ALA A 87 16.93 -71.31 -72.46
N GLU A 88 17.80 -71.77 -73.36
CA GLU A 88 17.82 -73.15 -73.86
C GLU A 88 18.55 -74.12 -72.92
N ASN A 89 19.61 -73.67 -72.22
CA ASN A 89 20.45 -74.55 -71.40
C ASN A 89 20.12 -74.53 -69.91
N ILE A 90 19.27 -73.62 -69.44
CA ILE A 90 19.03 -73.38 -68.01
C ILE A 90 18.53 -74.62 -67.25
N ARG A 91 17.77 -75.51 -67.90
CA ARG A 91 17.19 -76.71 -67.27
C ARG A 91 18.21 -77.82 -67.02
N ASP A 92 19.21 -77.94 -67.88
CA ASP A 92 20.25 -78.97 -67.78
C ASP A 92 21.49 -78.45 -67.00
N MET A 93 21.62 -77.12 -66.92
CA MET A 93 22.77 -76.45 -66.30
C MET A 93 22.58 -76.09 -64.83
N LEU A 94 21.34 -75.98 -64.34
CA LEU A 94 21.06 -75.64 -62.95
C LEU A 94 20.72 -76.87 -62.10
N ILE A 95 21.50 -77.05 -61.03
CA ILE A 95 21.22 -77.96 -59.94
C ILE A 95 20.59 -77.14 -58.82
N MET A 96 19.40 -77.54 -58.40
CA MET A 96 18.75 -76.94 -57.24
C MET A 96 19.05 -77.75 -55.99
N GLN A 97 19.37 -77.03 -54.91
CA GLN A 97 19.47 -77.58 -53.57
C GLN A 97 18.68 -76.71 -52.60
N GLU A 98 18.13 -77.35 -51.57
CA GLU A 98 17.42 -76.68 -50.49
C GLU A 98 18.20 -76.88 -49.20
N VAL A 99 18.58 -75.78 -48.56
CA VAL A 99 19.34 -75.79 -47.30
C VAL A 99 18.57 -75.00 -46.27
N GLN A 100 18.46 -75.49 -45.04
CA GLN A 100 17.97 -74.64 -43.95
C GLN A 100 19.09 -73.69 -43.51
N GLY A 101 18.83 -72.37 -43.55
CA GLY A 101 19.84 -71.35 -43.27
C GLY A 101 20.47 -71.49 -41.87
N GLY A 102 19.66 -71.81 -40.85
CA GLY A 102 20.14 -72.02 -39.48
C GLY A 102 20.76 -73.39 -39.19
N GLY A 103 20.80 -74.29 -40.19
CA GLY A 103 21.13 -75.71 -40.01
C GLY A 103 22.23 -76.23 -40.93
N ALA A 104 23.05 -75.38 -41.55
CA ALA A 104 24.05 -75.79 -42.55
C ALA A 104 25.00 -76.88 -42.03
N VAL A 105 25.53 -76.75 -40.80
CA VAL A 105 26.41 -77.75 -40.16
C VAL A 105 25.67 -79.05 -39.87
N SER A 106 24.41 -78.95 -39.42
CA SER A 106 23.53 -80.12 -39.18
C SER A 106 23.22 -80.86 -40.49
N CYS A 107 23.03 -80.11 -41.59
CA CYS A 107 22.83 -80.65 -42.93
C CYS A 107 24.10 -81.37 -43.44
N ILE A 108 25.29 -80.78 -43.23
CA ILE A 108 26.57 -81.44 -43.55
C ILE A 108 26.70 -82.74 -42.77
N SER A 109 26.45 -82.72 -41.45
CA SER A 109 26.49 -83.91 -40.61
C SER A 109 25.53 -85.00 -41.08
N ALA A 110 24.27 -84.64 -41.36
CA ALA A 110 23.25 -85.56 -41.84
C ALA A 110 23.57 -86.16 -43.22
N VAL A 111 24.03 -85.34 -44.18
CA VAL A 111 24.45 -85.82 -45.52
C VAL A 111 25.69 -86.71 -45.41
N CYS A 112 26.62 -86.37 -44.51
CA CYS A 112 27.78 -87.21 -44.24
C CYS A 112 27.36 -88.58 -43.69
N GLN A 113 26.51 -88.58 -42.67
CA GLN A 113 26.09 -89.78 -41.95
C GLN A 113 25.09 -90.67 -42.72
N GLU A 114 24.11 -90.09 -43.40
CA GLU A 114 22.98 -90.83 -44.00
C GLU A 114 23.20 -91.16 -45.47
N VAL A 115 24.04 -90.39 -46.18
CA VAL A 115 24.21 -90.52 -47.63
C VAL A 115 25.64 -90.91 -48.00
N THR A 116 26.62 -90.06 -47.74
CA THR A 116 27.97 -90.25 -48.29
C THR A 116 28.77 -91.35 -47.60
N CYS A 117 28.77 -91.46 -46.26
CA CYS A 117 29.47 -92.55 -45.57
C CYS A 117 28.89 -93.91 -45.96
N PRO A 118 27.55 -94.15 -45.94
CA PRO A 118 26.98 -95.43 -46.39
C PRO A 118 27.30 -95.78 -47.85
N LEU A 119 27.34 -94.80 -48.75
CA LEU A 119 27.72 -95.00 -50.16
C LEU A 119 29.19 -95.40 -50.32
N LEU A 120 30.08 -94.82 -49.50
CA LEU A 120 31.52 -95.12 -49.52
C LEU A 120 31.87 -96.42 -48.77
N SER A 121 31.08 -96.81 -47.78
CA SER A 121 31.23 -98.09 -47.06
C SER A 121 30.85 -99.30 -47.91
N ASN A 122 30.10 -99.12 -49.00
CA ASN A 122 29.68 -100.20 -49.89
C ASN A 122 29.72 -99.74 -51.36
N PRO A 123 30.92 -99.49 -51.92
CA PRO A 123 31.06 -98.98 -53.28
C PRO A 123 30.56 -100.01 -54.31
N ASP A 124 29.84 -99.54 -55.34
CA ASP A 124 29.34 -100.39 -56.43
C ASP A 124 30.49 -101.19 -57.07
N PRO A 125 30.36 -102.52 -57.24
CA PRO A 125 31.43 -103.37 -57.80
C PRO A 125 31.72 -103.09 -59.28
N SER A 126 30.91 -102.27 -59.95
CA SER A 126 31.06 -101.86 -61.35
C SER A 126 31.85 -100.56 -61.55
N GLY A 127 32.16 -99.81 -60.48
CA GLY A 127 32.95 -98.58 -60.51
C GLY A 127 34.42 -98.85 -60.16
N SER A 128 35.35 -98.45 -61.03
CA SER A 128 36.80 -98.64 -60.85
C SER A 128 37.38 -97.72 -59.76
N TRP A 129 37.17 -98.04 -58.48
CA TRP A 129 37.97 -97.46 -57.40
C TRP A 129 39.30 -98.20 -57.31
N ALA A 130 40.41 -97.47 -57.23
CA ALA A 130 41.70 -98.08 -56.94
C ALA A 130 41.71 -98.59 -55.48
N ALA A 131 42.46 -99.66 -55.22
CA ALA A 131 42.57 -100.27 -53.89
C ALA A 131 42.98 -99.20 -52.84
N GLY A 132 42.24 -99.11 -51.74
CA GLY A 132 42.46 -98.16 -50.65
C GLY A 132 41.87 -96.75 -50.83
N VAL A 133 41.48 -96.34 -52.05
CA VAL A 133 40.94 -94.97 -52.27
C VAL A 133 39.54 -94.81 -51.68
N ALA A 134 38.71 -95.84 -51.74
CA ALA A 134 37.37 -95.83 -51.12
C ALA A 134 37.47 -95.79 -49.58
N GLU A 135 38.41 -96.54 -48.99
CA GLU A 135 38.69 -96.52 -47.55
C GLU A 135 39.24 -95.17 -47.09
N GLU A 136 40.13 -94.55 -47.87
CA GLU A 136 40.69 -93.23 -47.56
C GLU A 136 39.64 -92.12 -47.70
N ALA A 137 38.77 -92.20 -48.71
CA ALA A 137 37.63 -91.30 -48.87
C ALA A 137 36.60 -91.47 -47.75
N LEU A 138 36.31 -92.71 -47.34
CA LEU A 138 35.43 -93.00 -46.19
C LEU A 138 36.00 -92.40 -44.91
N ARG A 139 37.29 -92.62 -44.63
CA ARG A 139 37.98 -92.04 -43.48
C ARG A 139 37.91 -90.51 -43.48
N PHE A 140 38.14 -89.88 -44.65
CA PHE A 140 38.02 -88.43 -44.79
C PHE A 140 36.59 -87.95 -44.50
N MET A 141 35.57 -88.61 -45.04
CA MET A 141 34.16 -88.23 -44.81
C MET A 141 33.72 -88.47 -43.37
N GLU A 142 34.23 -89.50 -42.69
CA GLU A 142 33.98 -89.72 -41.27
C GLU A 142 34.67 -88.68 -40.39
N CYS A 143 35.88 -88.23 -40.74
CA CYS A 143 36.52 -87.08 -40.10
C CYS A 143 35.65 -85.82 -40.25
N GLN A 144 35.20 -85.51 -41.48
CA GLN A 144 34.34 -84.35 -41.74
C GLN A 144 32.99 -84.44 -41.00
N LYS A 145 32.43 -85.63 -40.86
CA LYS A 145 31.24 -85.88 -40.03
C LYS A 145 31.52 -85.58 -38.55
N ASN A 146 32.63 -86.09 -38.01
CA ASN A 146 33.01 -85.87 -36.61
C ASN A 146 33.28 -84.38 -36.34
N GLU A 147 34.01 -83.69 -37.23
CA GLU A 147 34.22 -82.24 -37.17
C GLU A 147 32.89 -81.46 -37.20
N ALA A 148 31.97 -81.83 -38.09
CA ALA A 148 30.65 -81.21 -38.17
C ALA A 148 29.81 -81.44 -36.90
N LEU A 149 29.87 -82.64 -36.30
CA LEU A 149 29.18 -82.95 -35.04
C LEU A 149 29.77 -82.19 -33.85
N VAL A 150 31.10 -82.04 -33.78
CA VAL A 150 31.77 -81.21 -32.77
C VAL A 150 31.35 -79.75 -32.92
N MET A 151 31.38 -79.22 -34.14
CA MET A 151 30.97 -77.84 -34.42
C MET A 151 29.47 -77.60 -34.12
N GLU A 152 28.60 -78.54 -34.48
CA GLU A 152 27.17 -78.48 -34.16
C GLU A 152 26.93 -78.49 -32.64
N ALA A 153 27.68 -79.31 -31.90
CA ALA A 153 27.59 -79.35 -30.45
C ALA A 153 28.09 -78.05 -29.82
N GLN A 154 29.23 -77.51 -30.29
CA GLN A 154 29.80 -76.25 -29.81
C GLN A 154 28.85 -75.07 -30.05
N ILE A 155 28.20 -75.00 -31.23
CA ILE A 155 27.16 -73.99 -31.54
C ILE A 155 25.98 -74.09 -30.55
N ARG A 156 25.65 -75.30 -30.09
CA ARG A 156 24.62 -75.56 -29.08
C ARG A 156 25.12 -75.45 -27.63
N GLY A 157 26.35 -75.00 -27.41
CA GLY A 157 26.96 -74.86 -26.09
C GLY A 157 27.27 -76.19 -25.40
N ARG A 158 27.57 -77.23 -26.16
CA ARG A 158 27.91 -78.58 -25.66
C ARG A 158 29.24 -79.05 -26.22
N THR A 159 29.95 -79.86 -25.45
CA THR A 159 31.17 -80.53 -25.90
C THR A 159 30.80 -81.95 -26.35
N PHE A 160 31.08 -82.27 -27.61
CA PHE A 160 30.87 -83.60 -28.17
C PHE A 160 32.21 -84.32 -28.31
N LEU A 161 32.29 -85.55 -27.83
CA LEU A 161 33.47 -86.39 -27.93
C LEU A 161 33.36 -87.29 -29.16
N PRO A 162 34.18 -87.08 -30.21
CA PRO A 162 34.12 -87.84 -31.45
C PRO A 162 34.50 -89.31 -31.23
N GLN A 163 34.00 -90.20 -32.09
CA GLN A 163 34.24 -91.64 -31.97
C GLN A 163 35.33 -92.09 -32.96
N PRO A 164 36.14 -93.11 -32.60
CA PRO A 164 37.17 -93.62 -33.51
C PRO A 164 36.59 -94.18 -34.80
N HIS A 165 37.17 -93.75 -35.92
CA HIS A 165 36.80 -94.12 -37.30
C HIS A 165 36.81 -95.65 -37.55
N ALA A 166 37.67 -96.40 -36.85
CA ALA A 166 37.90 -97.83 -37.09
C ALA A 166 36.94 -98.79 -36.35
N LEU A 167 36.01 -98.28 -35.52
CA LEU A 167 35.09 -99.14 -34.74
C LEU A 167 33.93 -99.72 -35.58
N HIS A 168 33.84 -99.43 -36.87
CA HIS A 168 32.75 -99.90 -37.72
C HIS A 168 32.83 -101.38 -38.13
N ASP A 169 33.90 -102.08 -37.78
CA ASP A 169 33.98 -103.52 -37.95
C ASP A 169 33.17 -104.25 -36.87
N ASN A 170 31.89 -104.50 -37.18
CA ASN A 170 31.05 -105.53 -36.53
C ASN A 170 31.61 -106.97 -36.71
N ARG A 171 32.90 -107.15 -37.00
CA ARG A 171 33.55 -108.46 -37.15
C ARG A 171 34.00 -109.09 -35.83
N LEU A 172 33.84 -108.41 -34.70
CA LEU A 172 34.19 -108.94 -33.37
C LEU A 172 33.08 -109.78 -32.71
N HIS A 173 31.94 -110.00 -33.38
CA HIS A 173 30.92 -110.95 -32.96
C HIS A 173 30.56 -111.92 -34.09
N GLY A 174 31.41 -112.92 -34.29
CA GLY A 174 31.13 -114.10 -35.09
C GLY A 174 31.85 -115.29 -34.48
N ASP A 175 31.08 -116.31 -34.13
CA ASP A 175 31.49 -117.50 -33.40
C ASP A 175 32.77 -118.17 -33.92
N VAL A 176 33.51 -118.71 -32.96
CA VAL A 176 34.51 -119.76 -33.17
C VAL A 176 33.81 -120.94 -33.86
N ASP A 177 34.08 -121.16 -35.15
CA ASP A 177 34.35 -122.51 -35.66
C ASP A 177 34.81 -122.58 -37.13
N HIS A 178 35.86 -123.38 -37.31
CA HIS A 178 36.29 -124.16 -38.49
C HIS A 178 37.32 -123.58 -39.47
N ASP A 179 38.57 -124.00 -39.21
CA ASP A 179 39.54 -124.67 -40.11
C ASP A 179 39.53 -124.32 -41.62
N GLY A 180 40.62 -123.69 -42.07
CA GLY A 180 41.00 -123.63 -43.48
C GLY A 180 42.15 -122.66 -43.78
N ASP A 181 43.35 -123.21 -43.94
CA ASP A 181 44.59 -122.66 -44.53
C ASP A 181 45.26 -121.39 -43.96
N LEU A 182 46.43 -121.64 -43.37
CA LEU A 182 47.42 -120.71 -42.84
C LEU A 182 48.35 -120.27 -43.98
N HIS A 183 48.42 -118.96 -44.29
CA HIS A 183 49.69 -118.20 -44.26
C HIS A 183 49.62 -116.69 -44.59
N ASP A 184 48.48 -116.09 -44.96
CA ASP A 184 48.39 -114.61 -45.15
C ASP A 184 47.58 -113.85 -44.07
N ASP A 185 46.84 -114.55 -43.20
CA ASP A 185 45.84 -113.94 -42.30
C ASP A 185 46.37 -113.36 -40.98
N VAL A 186 47.62 -113.66 -40.59
CA VAL A 186 48.17 -113.25 -39.27
C VAL A 186 48.77 -111.84 -39.31
N ASP A 187 49.38 -111.45 -40.42
CA ASP A 187 49.99 -110.13 -40.59
C ASP A 187 48.94 -109.05 -40.91
N GLU A 188 47.88 -109.38 -41.66
CA GLU A 188 46.73 -108.47 -41.87
C GLU A 188 45.91 -108.23 -40.60
N ARG A 189 45.69 -109.26 -39.75
CA ARG A 189 45.01 -109.08 -38.45
C ARG A 189 45.82 -108.22 -37.49
N LYS A 190 47.14 -108.45 -37.36
CA LYS A 190 48.03 -107.60 -36.53
C LYS A 190 48.11 -106.17 -37.02
N LEU A 191 48.13 -105.95 -38.34
CA LEU A 191 48.15 -104.61 -38.92
C LEU A 191 46.82 -103.88 -38.68
N SER A 192 45.70 -104.60 -38.69
CA SER A 192 44.36 -104.07 -38.41
C SER A 192 44.20 -103.72 -36.92
N ASP A 193 44.71 -104.57 -36.02
CA ASP A 193 44.76 -104.30 -34.58
C ASP A 193 45.65 -103.09 -34.24
N LEU A 194 46.79 -102.91 -34.93
CA LEU A 194 47.64 -101.72 -34.77
C LEU A 194 46.94 -100.45 -35.27
N LYS A 195 46.25 -100.50 -36.41
CA LYS A 195 45.48 -99.37 -36.95
C LYS A 195 44.32 -98.97 -36.03
N LEU A 196 43.62 -99.96 -35.45
CA LEU A 196 42.55 -99.74 -34.47
C LEU A 196 43.10 -99.11 -33.18
N LEU A 197 44.25 -99.58 -32.69
CA LEU A 197 44.93 -99.01 -31.51
C LEU A 197 45.35 -97.56 -31.76
N HIS A 198 46.00 -97.26 -32.89
CA HIS A 198 46.39 -95.90 -33.24
C HIS A 198 45.19 -94.96 -33.39
N ALA A 199 44.06 -95.44 -33.94
CA ALA A 199 42.83 -94.66 -34.01
C ALA A 199 42.26 -94.38 -32.61
N CYS A 200 42.30 -95.35 -31.70
CA CYS A 200 41.89 -95.17 -30.30
C CYS A 200 42.80 -94.17 -29.56
N ASP A 201 44.11 -94.30 -29.72
CA ASP A 201 45.11 -93.39 -29.13
C ASP A 201 44.88 -91.95 -29.61
N TRP A 202 44.68 -91.74 -30.92
CA TRP A 202 44.39 -90.42 -31.48
C TRP A 202 43.09 -89.82 -30.93
N THR A 203 42.02 -90.62 -30.85
CA THR A 203 40.74 -90.15 -30.30
C THR A 203 40.86 -89.76 -28.82
N ILE A 204 41.71 -90.44 -28.03
CA ILE A 204 41.96 -90.03 -26.64
C ILE A 204 42.67 -88.67 -26.58
N ILE A 205 43.62 -88.40 -27.49
CA ILE A 205 44.27 -87.07 -27.59
C ILE A 205 43.23 -86.00 -27.91
N GLU A 206 42.38 -86.26 -28.92
CA GLU A 206 41.32 -85.34 -29.32
C GLU A 206 40.31 -85.09 -28.18
N TRP A 207 39.95 -86.12 -27.40
CA TRP A 207 39.13 -85.96 -26.20
C TRP A 207 39.84 -85.10 -25.15
N ALA A 208 41.14 -85.30 -24.94
CA ALA A 208 41.92 -84.51 -23.99
C ALA A 208 41.94 -83.03 -24.37
N GLU A 209 42.16 -82.72 -25.66
CA GLU A 209 42.17 -81.36 -26.18
C GLU A 209 40.80 -80.68 -25.99
N LEU A 210 39.71 -81.33 -26.42
CA LEU A 210 38.35 -80.78 -26.31
C LEU A 210 37.90 -80.57 -24.86
N VAL A 211 38.23 -81.51 -23.95
CA VAL A 211 37.89 -81.39 -22.52
C VAL A 211 38.75 -80.31 -21.87
N SER A 212 40.05 -80.24 -22.19
CA SER A 212 40.93 -79.19 -21.68
C SER A 212 40.49 -77.80 -22.14
N GLU A 213 40.18 -77.62 -23.42
CA GLU A 213 39.68 -76.35 -23.97
C GLU A 213 38.41 -75.90 -23.25
N PHE A 214 37.46 -76.81 -23.04
CA PHE A 214 36.24 -76.52 -22.29
C PHE A 214 36.52 -76.18 -20.81
N LEU A 215 37.40 -76.92 -20.14
CA LEU A 215 37.73 -76.67 -18.73
C LEU A 215 38.46 -75.33 -18.54
N GLN A 216 39.18 -74.84 -19.54
CA GLN A 216 39.86 -73.53 -19.51
C GLN A 216 38.91 -72.34 -19.66
N GLN A 217 37.66 -72.54 -20.08
CA GLN A 217 36.67 -71.46 -20.15
C GLN A 217 36.41 -70.86 -18.76
N ASP A 218 36.35 -69.53 -18.69
CA ASP A 218 36.11 -68.75 -17.46
C ASP A 218 35.00 -67.72 -17.70
N SER A 219 34.22 -67.43 -16.65
CA SER A 219 33.12 -66.47 -16.72
C SER A 219 33.60 -65.02 -16.84
N SER A 220 34.85 -64.74 -16.43
CA SER A 220 35.44 -63.40 -16.50
C SER A 220 35.63 -62.87 -17.93
N GLN A 221 35.57 -63.73 -18.96
CA GLN A 221 35.92 -63.33 -20.33
C GLN A 221 35.06 -62.17 -20.83
N ALA A 222 33.75 -62.18 -20.58
CA ALA A 222 32.85 -61.10 -21.00
C ALA A 222 33.24 -59.75 -20.38
N VAL A 223 33.62 -59.75 -19.09
CA VAL A 223 34.12 -58.56 -18.40
C VAL A 223 35.46 -58.10 -18.98
N LEU A 224 36.39 -59.04 -19.25
CA LEU A 224 37.71 -58.74 -19.82
C LEU A 224 37.62 -58.16 -21.24
N ASP A 225 36.61 -58.58 -22.01
CA ASP A 225 36.30 -58.04 -23.34
C ASP A 225 35.63 -56.66 -23.28
N GLY A 226 35.41 -56.10 -22.07
CA GLY A 226 34.81 -54.80 -21.85
C GLY A 226 33.29 -54.78 -21.94
N LEU A 227 32.63 -55.95 -21.97
CA LEU A 227 31.18 -56.04 -21.92
C LEU A 227 30.67 -55.71 -20.51
N LYS A 228 29.37 -55.41 -20.40
CA LYS A 228 28.69 -55.11 -19.12
C LYS A 228 27.71 -56.25 -18.76
N PRO A 229 28.21 -57.46 -18.47
CA PRO A 229 27.35 -58.59 -18.13
C PRO A 229 26.55 -58.32 -16.86
N LEU A 230 25.41 -59.00 -16.75
CA LEU A 230 24.54 -58.99 -15.58
C LEU A 230 24.75 -60.28 -14.78
N PRO A 231 24.34 -60.33 -13.50
CA PRO A 231 24.55 -61.51 -12.64
C PRO A 231 23.97 -62.82 -13.20
N CYS A 232 22.96 -62.71 -14.07
CA CYS A 232 22.39 -63.87 -14.75
C CYS A 232 23.38 -64.59 -15.65
N GLU A 233 24.40 -63.91 -16.18
CA GLU A 233 25.44 -64.50 -17.03
C GLU A 233 26.34 -65.43 -16.21
N GLU A 234 26.80 -65.01 -15.03
CA GLU A 234 27.53 -65.89 -14.10
C GLU A 234 26.69 -67.12 -13.69
N PHE A 235 25.40 -66.93 -13.36
CA PHE A 235 24.52 -68.04 -12.98
C PHE A 235 24.31 -69.02 -14.15
N ASN A 236 24.10 -68.50 -15.35
CA ASN A 236 23.91 -69.31 -16.55
C ASN A 236 25.20 -70.02 -16.95
N PHE A 237 26.36 -69.37 -16.83
CA PHE A 237 27.67 -69.97 -17.09
C PHE A 237 27.88 -71.23 -16.24
N TRP A 238 27.72 -71.13 -14.91
CA TRP A 238 27.92 -72.27 -14.01
C TRP A 238 26.89 -73.38 -14.22
N ARG A 239 25.62 -73.03 -14.44
CA ARG A 239 24.56 -74.00 -14.75
C ARG A 239 24.82 -74.73 -16.07
N ASN A 240 25.24 -74.01 -17.11
CA ASN A 240 25.59 -74.58 -18.41
C ASN A 240 26.86 -75.42 -18.33
N ARG A 241 27.87 -74.98 -17.57
CA ARG A 241 29.11 -75.73 -17.31
C ARG A 241 28.80 -77.05 -16.63
N LEU A 242 27.99 -77.04 -15.56
CA LEU A 242 27.53 -78.27 -14.89
C LEU A 242 26.79 -79.20 -15.85
N LYS A 243 25.83 -78.66 -16.61
CA LYS A 243 25.08 -79.43 -17.59
C LYS A 243 26.00 -80.07 -18.63
N ASN A 244 26.97 -79.33 -19.17
CA ASN A 244 27.88 -79.82 -20.18
C ASN A 244 28.84 -80.89 -19.60
N LEU A 245 29.39 -80.67 -18.40
CA LEU A 245 30.21 -81.67 -17.70
C LEU A 245 29.46 -83.00 -17.49
N LEU A 246 28.18 -82.96 -17.11
CA LEU A 246 27.34 -84.15 -16.99
C LEU A 246 27.14 -84.85 -18.34
N HIS A 247 27.00 -84.09 -19.43
CA HIS A 247 26.91 -84.66 -20.79
C HIS A 247 28.24 -85.32 -21.21
N ILE A 248 29.39 -84.71 -20.91
CA ILE A 248 30.71 -85.30 -21.17
C ILE A 248 30.88 -86.58 -20.36
N GLN A 249 30.46 -86.59 -19.08
CA GLN A 249 30.48 -87.79 -18.23
C GLN A 249 29.63 -88.91 -18.83
N GLN A 250 28.45 -88.59 -19.34
CA GLN A 250 27.58 -89.55 -20.02
C GLN A 250 28.22 -90.11 -21.29
N GLN A 251 28.90 -89.27 -22.08
CA GLN A 251 29.60 -89.68 -23.30
C GLN A 251 30.78 -90.62 -23.00
N LEU A 252 31.61 -90.32 -22.00
CA LEU A 252 32.71 -91.18 -21.55
C LEU A 252 32.22 -92.48 -20.90
N SER A 253 30.99 -92.50 -20.38
CA SER A 253 30.36 -93.70 -19.82
C SER A 253 29.64 -94.55 -20.88
N SER A 254 29.61 -94.11 -22.14
CA SER A 254 28.95 -94.85 -23.22
C SER A 254 29.65 -96.18 -23.52
N SER A 255 28.90 -97.16 -24.04
CA SER A 255 29.46 -98.47 -24.40
C SER A 255 30.61 -98.37 -25.38
N ARG A 256 30.56 -97.43 -26.32
CA ARG A 256 31.63 -97.18 -27.30
C ARG A 256 32.89 -96.57 -26.66
N ALA A 257 32.74 -95.62 -25.74
CA ALA A 257 33.90 -95.08 -25.02
C ALA A 257 34.56 -96.12 -24.11
N GLN A 258 33.75 -97.03 -23.52
CA GLN A 258 34.27 -98.17 -22.75
C GLN A 258 35.01 -99.18 -23.63
N GLN A 259 34.59 -99.38 -24.89
CA GLN A 259 35.32 -100.20 -25.86
C GLN A 259 36.70 -99.59 -26.16
N VAL A 260 36.79 -98.27 -26.40
CA VAL A 260 38.07 -97.56 -26.58
C VAL A 260 38.98 -97.76 -25.38
N ALA A 261 38.45 -97.58 -24.16
CA ALA A 261 39.18 -97.80 -22.92
C ALA A 261 39.69 -99.25 -22.79
N SER A 262 38.87 -100.26 -23.14
CA SER A 262 39.24 -101.67 -23.09
C SER A 262 40.33 -102.02 -24.11
N ILE A 263 40.27 -101.50 -25.33
CA ILE A 263 41.27 -101.76 -26.39
C ILE A 263 42.64 -101.21 -25.96
N VAL A 264 42.67 -99.95 -25.51
CA VAL A 264 43.89 -99.26 -25.06
C VAL A 264 44.46 -99.91 -23.80
N GLN A 265 43.60 -100.44 -22.91
CA GLN A 265 44.01 -101.18 -21.71
C GLN A 265 44.60 -102.57 -22.03
N GLN A 266 44.01 -103.31 -22.95
CA GLN A 266 44.51 -104.63 -23.37
C GLN A 266 45.86 -104.51 -24.09
N ALA A 267 46.10 -103.41 -24.80
CA ALA A 267 47.33 -103.11 -25.51
C ALA A 267 48.43 -102.46 -24.66
N ASP A 268 48.18 -102.15 -23.37
CA ASP A 268 49.09 -101.44 -22.46
C ASP A 268 49.61 -100.10 -23.05
N SER A 269 48.72 -99.33 -23.71
CA SER A 269 49.07 -98.06 -24.36
C SER A 269 49.33 -96.95 -23.34
N VAL A 270 50.27 -96.06 -23.68
CA VAL A 270 50.68 -94.90 -22.86
C VAL A 270 49.51 -93.93 -22.65
N TYR A 271 48.58 -93.84 -23.60
CA TYR A 271 47.44 -92.92 -23.57
C TYR A 271 46.34 -93.32 -22.56
N LEU A 272 46.46 -94.50 -21.94
CA LEU A 272 45.60 -94.87 -20.82
C LEU A 272 45.77 -93.94 -19.61
N SER A 273 46.98 -93.37 -19.43
CA SER A 273 47.22 -92.34 -18.42
C SER A 273 46.43 -91.06 -18.72
N THR A 274 46.49 -90.56 -19.95
CA THR A 274 45.72 -89.40 -20.43
C THR A 274 44.21 -89.60 -20.25
N LEU A 275 43.68 -90.80 -20.53
CA LEU A 275 42.25 -91.09 -20.32
C LEU A 275 41.85 -91.05 -18.83
N ARG A 276 42.73 -91.49 -17.92
CA ARG A 276 42.52 -91.36 -16.46
C ARG A 276 42.58 -89.90 -16.02
N ASP A 277 43.50 -89.12 -16.60
CA ASP A 277 43.63 -87.69 -16.32
C ASP A 277 42.34 -86.95 -16.72
N ILE A 278 41.80 -87.20 -17.94
CA ILE A 278 40.49 -86.67 -18.39
C ILE A 278 39.38 -87.00 -17.38
N HIS A 279 39.30 -88.24 -16.89
CA HIS A 279 38.27 -88.62 -15.92
C HIS A 279 38.46 -87.91 -14.57
N THR A 280 39.70 -87.74 -14.13
CA THR A 280 40.03 -87.06 -12.87
C THR A 280 39.68 -85.58 -12.93
N ASP A 281 40.09 -84.91 -14.01
CA ASP A 281 39.80 -83.49 -14.28
C ASP A 281 38.28 -83.27 -14.40
N LEU A 282 37.57 -84.19 -15.06
CA LEU A 282 36.11 -84.14 -15.18
C LEU A 282 35.42 -84.27 -13.81
N GLN A 283 35.84 -85.22 -12.97
CA GLN A 283 35.26 -85.38 -11.63
C GLN A 283 35.54 -84.15 -10.75
N GLN A 284 36.72 -83.54 -10.87
CA GLN A 284 37.05 -82.29 -10.18
C GLN A 284 36.19 -81.13 -10.69
N GLY A 285 36.06 -80.96 -12.00
CA GLY A 285 35.20 -79.96 -12.62
C GLY A 285 33.72 -80.12 -12.25
N LEU A 286 33.23 -81.36 -12.17
CA LEU A 286 31.85 -81.66 -11.73
C LEU A 286 31.61 -81.24 -10.28
N ARG A 287 32.51 -81.61 -9.35
CA ARG A 287 32.41 -81.20 -7.94
C ARG A 287 32.43 -79.68 -7.81
N GLU A 288 33.34 -79.02 -8.54
CA GLU A 288 33.43 -77.56 -8.58
C GLU A 288 32.13 -76.94 -9.09
N ALA A 289 31.63 -77.37 -10.25
CA ALA A 289 30.43 -76.80 -10.85
C ALA A 289 29.16 -77.08 -10.02
N GLN A 290 29.06 -78.24 -9.36
CA GLN A 290 27.95 -78.55 -8.44
C GLN A 290 27.96 -77.63 -7.21
N ASP A 291 29.08 -77.55 -6.50
CA ASP A 291 29.22 -76.69 -5.31
C ASP A 291 28.91 -75.21 -5.63
N VAL A 292 29.45 -74.71 -6.74
CA VAL A 292 29.21 -73.33 -7.18
C VAL A 292 27.74 -73.11 -7.56
N THR A 293 27.14 -73.99 -8.35
CA THR A 293 25.74 -73.82 -8.83
C THR A 293 24.75 -73.85 -7.67
N GLU A 294 24.93 -74.75 -6.69
CA GLU A 294 24.05 -74.85 -5.51
C GLU A 294 24.15 -73.61 -4.62
N ASN A 295 25.36 -73.09 -4.39
CA ASN A 295 25.52 -71.92 -3.52
C ASN A 295 25.14 -70.60 -4.20
N LEU A 296 25.30 -70.47 -5.53
CA LEU A 296 24.87 -69.29 -6.29
C LEU A 296 23.35 -69.12 -6.33
N GLU A 297 22.57 -70.19 -6.18
CA GLU A 297 21.10 -70.16 -6.27
C GLU A 297 20.47 -69.17 -5.27
N ARG A 298 21.02 -69.03 -4.06
CA ARG A 298 20.52 -68.07 -3.05
C ARG A 298 20.76 -66.62 -3.45
N VAL A 299 21.94 -66.33 -4.02
CA VAL A 299 22.26 -64.98 -4.52
C VAL A 299 21.35 -64.66 -5.71
N GLN A 300 21.12 -65.62 -6.61
CA GLN A 300 20.19 -65.49 -7.72
C GLN A 300 18.78 -65.15 -7.25
N GLN A 301 18.22 -65.92 -6.32
CA GLN A 301 16.88 -65.66 -5.76
C GLN A 301 16.78 -64.26 -5.18
N LYS A 302 17.79 -63.82 -4.41
CA LYS A 302 17.79 -62.49 -3.80
C LYS A 302 17.87 -61.36 -4.83
N LEU A 303 18.66 -61.53 -5.88
CA LEU A 303 18.77 -60.54 -6.96
C LEU A 303 17.51 -60.51 -7.84
N GLU A 304 16.87 -61.65 -8.09
CA GLU A 304 15.58 -61.73 -8.80
C GLU A 304 14.45 -61.05 -8.00
N GLU A 305 14.38 -61.25 -6.68
CA GLU A 305 13.48 -60.50 -5.80
C GLU A 305 13.71 -58.99 -5.91
N LEU A 306 14.97 -58.57 -5.90
CA LEU A 306 15.37 -57.17 -5.98
C LEU A 306 14.99 -56.53 -7.32
N GLN A 307 15.10 -57.27 -8.42
CA GLN A 307 14.70 -56.79 -9.75
C GLN A 307 13.20 -56.46 -9.83
N LEU A 308 12.36 -57.15 -9.05
CA LEU A 308 10.91 -56.91 -8.97
C LEU A 308 10.53 -55.75 -8.04
N MET A 309 11.44 -55.27 -7.19
CA MET A 309 11.18 -54.17 -6.25
C MET A 309 11.16 -52.81 -6.93
N GLU A 310 10.40 -51.87 -6.34
CA GLU A 310 10.49 -50.46 -6.69
C GLU A 310 11.88 -49.89 -6.37
N PHE A 311 12.34 -48.91 -7.16
CA PHE A 311 13.70 -48.39 -7.02
C PHE A 311 13.98 -47.81 -5.62
N GLN A 312 12.98 -47.16 -5.02
CA GLN A 312 13.05 -46.57 -3.67
C GLN A 312 13.35 -47.61 -2.57
N GLN A 313 13.03 -48.88 -2.79
CA GLN A 313 13.22 -49.96 -1.83
C GLN A 313 14.61 -50.61 -1.94
N LEU A 314 15.35 -50.30 -3.00
CA LEU A 314 16.64 -50.93 -3.28
C LEU A 314 17.68 -50.61 -2.21
N GLU A 315 17.76 -49.35 -1.78
CA GLU A 315 18.70 -48.85 -0.76
C GLU A 315 18.66 -49.70 0.52
N ALA A 316 17.45 -50.01 1.02
CA ALA A 316 17.25 -50.80 2.23
C ALA A 316 17.64 -52.28 2.09
N ASN A 317 17.73 -52.80 0.87
CA ASN A 317 18.00 -54.21 0.57
C ASN A 317 19.47 -54.48 0.18
N MET A 318 20.31 -53.45 0.00
CA MET A 318 21.71 -53.61 -0.42
C MET A 318 22.55 -54.39 0.59
N ALA A 319 22.33 -54.15 1.88
CA ALA A 319 22.99 -54.90 2.93
C ALA A 319 22.70 -56.41 2.82
N ALA A 320 21.44 -56.77 2.55
CA ALA A 320 21.04 -58.18 2.40
C ALA A 320 21.66 -58.84 1.15
N VAL A 321 21.80 -58.12 0.04
CA VAL A 321 22.50 -58.61 -1.15
C VAL A 321 23.98 -58.86 -0.85
N MET A 322 24.66 -57.88 -0.24
CA MET A 322 26.07 -58.02 0.12
C MET A 322 26.30 -59.13 1.15
N GLU A 323 25.35 -59.35 2.06
CA GLU A 323 25.36 -60.47 3.01
C GLU A 323 25.24 -61.83 2.31
N GLU A 324 24.36 -61.99 1.32
CA GLU A 324 24.30 -63.25 0.56
C GLU A 324 25.56 -63.50 -0.28
N VAL A 325 26.17 -62.45 -0.84
CA VAL A 325 27.48 -62.57 -1.53
C VAL A 325 28.60 -62.93 -0.53
N GLN A 326 28.57 -62.36 0.67
CA GLN A 326 29.48 -62.72 1.75
C GLN A 326 29.28 -64.18 2.19
N LEU A 327 28.03 -64.64 2.29
CA LEU A 327 27.71 -66.01 2.67
C LEU A 327 28.08 -67.01 1.57
N LEU A 328 27.93 -66.66 0.28
CA LEU A 328 28.43 -67.44 -0.85
C LEU A 328 29.94 -67.69 -0.71
N TRP A 329 30.71 -66.64 -0.37
CA TRP A 329 32.15 -66.74 -0.15
C TRP A 329 32.53 -67.68 1.00
N VAL A 330 31.71 -67.73 2.06
CA VAL A 330 31.96 -68.59 3.23
C VAL A 330 31.49 -70.04 3.01
N ARG A 331 30.39 -70.25 2.27
CA ARG A 331 29.75 -71.57 2.09
C ARG A 331 30.38 -72.42 1.01
N SER A 332 30.83 -71.81 -0.09
CA SER A 332 31.39 -72.55 -1.23
C SER A 332 32.90 -72.69 -1.12
N GLU A 333 33.37 -73.93 -1.06
CA GLU A 333 34.80 -74.25 -1.06
C GLU A 333 35.43 -73.96 -2.44
N SER A 334 34.63 -73.99 -3.50
CA SER A 334 35.07 -73.82 -4.88
C SER A 334 34.98 -72.38 -5.40
N TYR A 335 34.02 -71.59 -4.92
CA TYR A 335 33.78 -70.22 -5.38
C TYR A 335 34.64 -69.17 -4.67
N CYS A 336 35.24 -69.50 -3.52
CA CYS A 336 36.03 -68.59 -2.68
C CYS A 336 37.40 -68.16 -3.31
N LYS A 337 37.38 -67.74 -4.58
CA LYS A 337 38.50 -67.23 -5.36
C LYS A 337 38.31 -65.73 -5.63
N PRO A 338 39.31 -64.85 -5.37
CA PRO A 338 39.20 -63.41 -5.55
C PRO A 338 38.67 -62.98 -6.93
N CYS A 339 39.14 -63.60 -8.02
CA CYS A 339 38.73 -63.22 -9.38
C CYS A 339 37.23 -63.45 -9.63
N ARG A 340 36.66 -64.54 -9.09
CA ARG A 340 35.24 -64.88 -9.30
C ARG A 340 34.31 -63.93 -8.57
N VAL A 341 34.61 -63.63 -7.31
CA VAL A 341 33.79 -62.69 -6.53
C VAL A 341 33.88 -61.28 -7.10
N VAL A 342 35.03 -60.88 -7.68
CA VAL A 342 35.16 -59.60 -8.39
C VAL A 342 34.22 -59.55 -9.60
N VAL A 343 34.18 -60.59 -10.44
CA VAL A 343 33.25 -60.67 -11.59
C VAL A 343 31.81 -60.54 -11.13
N LEU A 344 31.38 -61.34 -10.16
CA LEU A 344 30.01 -61.28 -9.63
C LEU A 344 29.67 -59.90 -9.06
N LEU A 345 30.59 -59.27 -8.31
CA LEU A 345 30.36 -57.94 -7.75
C LEU A 345 30.29 -56.85 -8.83
N GLN A 346 31.10 -56.96 -9.90
CA GLN A 346 31.01 -56.06 -11.06
C GLN A 346 29.67 -56.24 -11.78
N GLU A 347 29.22 -57.47 -11.97
CA GLU A 347 27.90 -57.77 -12.56
C GLU A 347 26.76 -57.24 -11.69
N VAL A 348 26.85 -57.36 -10.37
CA VAL A 348 25.89 -56.75 -9.43
C VAL A 348 25.90 -55.23 -9.58
N CYS A 349 27.07 -54.60 -9.69
CA CYS A 349 27.15 -53.16 -9.97
C CYS A 349 26.47 -52.80 -11.30
N ASN A 350 26.71 -53.58 -12.37
CA ASN A 350 26.07 -53.38 -13.68
C ASN A 350 24.54 -53.49 -13.60
N LEU A 351 24.02 -54.43 -12.80
CA LEU A 351 22.57 -54.55 -12.56
C LEU A 351 22.01 -53.29 -11.89
N PHE A 352 22.66 -52.77 -10.85
CA PHE A 352 22.23 -51.53 -10.20
C PHE A 352 22.34 -50.30 -11.12
N ILE A 353 23.38 -50.24 -11.96
CA ILE A 353 23.50 -49.20 -12.99
C ILE A 353 22.33 -49.27 -13.97
N GLN A 354 21.99 -50.47 -14.48
CA GLN A 354 20.86 -50.66 -15.37
C GLN A 354 19.54 -50.24 -14.72
N ARG A 355 19.25 -50.74 -13.49
CA ARG A 355 18.04 -50.36 -12.74
C ARG A 355 17.94 -48.85 -12.51
N SER A 356 19.09 -48.19 -12.30
CA SER A 356 19.17 -46.74 -12.13
C SER A 356 18.85 -45.99 -13.42
N ARG A 357 19.37 -46.45 -14.57
CA ARG A 357 19.06 -45.87 -15.88
C ARG A 357 17.58 -46.04 -16.21
N ASP A 358 17.02 -47.22 -16.02
CA ASP A 358 15.59 -47.49 -16.27
C ASP A 358 14.68 -46.59 -15.42
N PHE A 359 15.03 -46.39 -14.14
CA PHE A 359 14.29 -45.50 -13.24
C PHE A 359 14.35 -44.03 -13.70
N LEU A 360 15.53 -43.55 -14.10
CA LEU A 360 15.73 -42.16 -14.54
C LEU A 360 15.13 -41.89 -15.93
N GLN A 361 15.15 -42.86 -16.84
CA GLN A 361 14.56 -42.74 -18.18
C GLN A 361 13.04 -42.92 -18.17
N GLY A 362 12.50 -43.77 -17.29
CA GLY A 362 11.07 -44.04 -17.15
C GLY A 362 10.23 -42.85 -16.67
N GLY A 363 10.86 -41.81 -16.11
CA GLY A 363 10.21 -40.59 -15.61
C GLY A 363 9.82 -39.55 -16.68
N GLY A 364 10.09 -39.83 -17.97
CA GLY A 364 10.09 -38.81 -19.04
C GLY A 364 11.50 -38.22 -19.18
N GLU A 365 11.89 -37.84 -20.41
CA GLU A 365 13.25 -37.40 -20.74
C GLU A 365 13.86 -36.52 -19.63
N LEU A 366 14.82 -37.07 -18.86
CA LEU A 366 15.35 -36.50 -17.61
C LEU A 366 15.63 -34.99 -17.75
N LEU A 367 16.27 -34.60 -18.85
CA LEU A 367 16.64 -33.21 -19.12
C LEU A 367 15.45 -32.30 -19.50
N LYS A 368 14.35 -32.84 -20.06
CA LYS A 368 13.13 -32.04 -20.30
C LYS A 368 12.51 -31.53 -19.00
N GLY A 369 12.73 -32.24 -17.89
CA GLY A 369 12.33 -31.82 -16.56
C GLY A 369 13.00 -30.52 -16.08
N LEU A 370 14.11 -30.09 -16.70
CA LEU A 370 14.83 -28.87 -16.31
C LEU A 370 13.96 -27.61 -16.40
N LEU A 371 13.03 -27.54 -17.36
CA LEU A 371 12.17 -26.36 -17.60
C LEU A 371 10.85 -26.41 -16.80
N SER A 372 10.21 -27.59 -16.71
CA SER A 372 8.92 -27.74 -16.05
C SER A 372 9.04 -27.87 -14.53
N GLY A 373 10.02 -28.62 -14.04
CA GLY A 373 10.16 -28.96 -12.62
C GLY A 373 11.49 -29.65 -12.29
N PRO A 374 12.61 -28.90 -12.15
CA PRO A 374 13.93 -29.47 -11.88
C PRO A 374 14.03 -30.19 -10.53
N ASP A 375 13.12 -29.94 -9.59
CA ASP A 375 13.08 -30.59 -8.27
C ASP A 375 12.84 -32.10 -8.36
N GLU A 376 11.93 -32.54 -9.23
CA GLU A 376 11.62 -33.97 -9.41
C GLU A 376 12.81 -34.73 -10.00
N GLY A 377 13.45 -34.14 -11.02
CA GLY A 377 14.69 -34.66 -11.60
C GLY A 377 15.82 -34.71 -10.58
N LEU A 378 16.01 -33.65 -9.79
CA LEU A 378 17.03 -33.61 -8.73
C LEU A 378 16.79 -34.68 -7.66
N GLN A 379 15.55 -34.87 -7.22
CA GLN A 379 15.19 -35.91 -6.24
C GLN A 379 15.46 -37.31 -6.79
N GLY A 380 15.07 -37.56 -8.04
CA GLY A 380 15.34 -38.84 -8.73
C GLY A 380 16.83 -39.15 -8.81
N VAL A 381 17.64 -38.21 -9.32
CA VAL A 381 19.10 -38.39 -9.43
C VAL A 381 19.75 -38.53 -8.05
N SER A 382 19.33 -37.73 -7.06
CA SER A 382 19.87 -37.80 -5.69
C SER A 382 19.55 -39.14 -5.03
N LEU A 383 18.36 -39.69 -5.24
CA LEU A 383 17.99 -41.02 -4.75
C LEU A 383 18.90 -42.10 -5.36
N VAL A 384 19.14 -42.03 -6.67
CA VAL A 384 20.03 -42.98 -7.38
C VAL A 384 21.45 -42.88 -6.83
N VAL A 385 22.02 -41.67 -6.74
CA VAL A 385 23.37 -41.45 -6.21
C VAL A 385 23.50 -42.00 -4.79
N ARG A 386 22.54 -41.71 -3.90
CA ARG A 386 22.53 -42.23 -2.52
C ARG A 386 22.43 -43.75 -2.48
N THR A 387 21.56 -44.32 -3.32
CA THR A 387 21.39 -45.77 -3.45
C THR A 387 22.72 -46.42 -3.86
N LEU A 388 23.36 -45.97 -4.93
CA LEU A 388 24.64 -46.51 -5.39
C LEU A 388 25.79 -46.29 -4.39
N GLN A 389 25.81 -45.17 -3.66
CA GLN A 389 26.75 -44.94 -2.56
C GLN A 389 26.54 -45.95 -1.42
N THR A 390 25.29 -46.25 -1.08
CA THR A 390 24.94 -47.27 -0.07
C THR A 390 25.43 -48.66 -0.48
N LEU A 391 25.41 -48.99 -1.77
CA LEU A 391 25.96 -50.26 -2.29
C LEU A 391 27.47 -50.36 -1.99
N ARG A 392 28.19 -49.26 -2.21
CA ARG A 392 29.63 -49.16 -1.96
C ARG A 392 29.94 -49.24 -0.47
N GLU A 393 29.16 -48.54 0.36
CA GLU A 393 29.29 -48.57 1.82
C GLU A 393 29.03 -49.97 2.39
N THR A 394 27.95 -50.64 1.95
CA THR A 394 27.59 -52.00 2.39
C THR A 394 28.61 -53.06 1.93
N PHE A 395 29.23 -52.89 0.76
CA PHE A 395 30.38 -53.68 0.34
C PHE A 395 31.58 -53.47 1.29
N MET A 396 31.92 -52.22 1.62
CA MET A 396 33.05 -51.92 2.50
C MET A 396 32.84 -52.48 3.91
N LEU A 397 31.61 -52.41 4.43
CA LEU A 397 31.22 -53.05 5.69
C LEU A 397 31.38 -54.58 5.62
N SER A 398 30.93 -55.20 4.53
CA SER A 398 31.06 -56.66 4.34
C SER A 398 32.51 -57.11 4.20
N LYS A 399 33.35 -56.32 3.50
CA LYS A 399 34.80 -56.53 3.42
C LYS A 399 35.46 -56.44 4.80
N GLY A 400 35.05 -55.48 5.64
CA GLY A 400 35.50 -55.35 7.03
C GLY A 400 35.11 -56.57 7.89
N ARG A 401 33.83 -56.99 7.84
CA ARG A 401 33.35 -58.19 8.56
C ARG A 401 34.13 -59.46 8.19
N LEU A 402 34.48 -59.64 6.91
CA LEU A 402 35.31 -60.77 6.46
C LEU A 402 36.77 -60.68 6.95
N GLN A 403 37.31 -59.47 7.13
CA GLN A 403 38.64 -59.30 7.74
C GLN A 403 38.62 -59.68 9.22
N ASP A 404 37.56 -59.32 9.95
CA ASP A 404 37.38 -59.69 11.35
C ASP A 404 37.26 -61.22 11.50
N MET A 405 36.43 -61.87 10.68
CA MET A 405 36.30 -63.35 10.68
C MET A 405 37.59 -64.08 10.31
N LYS A 406 38.48 -63.46 9.50
CA LYS A 406 39.81 -64.01 9.22
C LYS A 406 40.74 -63.94 10.43
N GLN A 407 40.67 -62.86 11.21
CA GLN A 407 41.44 -62.75 12.45
C GLN A 407 40.99 -63.80 13.48
N GLU A 408 39.71 -64.17 13.46
CA GLU A 408 39.12 -65.24 14.29
C GLU A 408 39.37 -66.66 13.74
N GLY A 409 40.01 -66.80 12.57
CA GLY A 409 40.34 -68.09 11.95
C GLY A 409 39.16 -68.80 11.26
N ALA A 410 38.03 -68.12 11.07
CA ALA A 410 36.78 -68.71 10.59
C ALA A 410 36.60 -68.65 9.05
N ALA A 411 37.20 -67.68 8.36
CA ALA A 411 37.04 -67.52 6.90
C ALA A 411 38.22 -66.80 6.22
N GLN A 412 38.34 -66.94 4.89
CA GLN A 412 39.27 -66.15 4.09
C GLN A 412 38.72 -64.73 3.84
N SER A 413 39.61 -63.72 3.76
CA SER A 413 39.24 -62.33 3.47
C SER A 413 39.23 -62.03 1.97
N TRP A 414 38.46 -61.02 1.55
CA TRP A 414 38.57 -60.44 0.21
C TRP A 414 39.89 -59.68 0.02
N ASP A 415 40.88 -60.35 -0.55
CA ASP A 415 42.23 -59.83 -0.79
C ASP A 415 42.40 -59.37 -2.25
N PHE A 416 41.70 -58.28 -2.60
CA PHE A 416 41.81 -57.62 -3.89
C PHE A 416 41.56 -56.10 -3.78
N PRO A 417 42.11 -55.29 -4.72
CA PRO A 417 41.85 -53.86 -4.78
C PRO A 417 40.38 -53.55 -5.07
N THR A 418 39.80 -52.61 -4.30
CA THR A 418 38.38 -52.24 -4.40
C THR A 418 38.01 -51.60 -5.75
N HIS A 419 38.95 -50.94 -6.43
CA HIS A 419 38.71 -50.32 -7.74
C HIS A 419 38.39 -51.34 -8.84
N LEU A 420 38.80 -52.60 -8.69
CA LEU A 420 38.45 -53.65 -9.66
C LEU A 420 36.94 -53.89 -9.67
N VAL A 421 36.26 -53.74 -8.54
CA VAL A 421 34.81 -53.93 -8.45
C VAL A 421 34.06 -52.69 -8.96
N PHE A 422 34.54 -51.49 -8.62
CA PHE A 422 33.76 -50.27 -8.78
C PHE A 422 34.13 -49.39 -9.97
N LEU A 423 35.06 -49.78 -10.85
CA LEU A 423 35.49 -48.94 -11.98
C LEU A 423 34.32 -48.30 -12.73
N HIS A 424 33.35 -49.12 -13.18
CA HIS A 424 32.19 -48.61 -13.92
C HIS A 424 31.17 -47.89 -13.01
N LEU A 425 31.04 -48.31 -11.75
CA LEU A 425 30.13 -47.68 -10.80
C LEU A 425 30.60 -46.27 -10.44
N ASP A 426 31.89 -46.09 -10.20
CA ASP A 426 32.51 -44.82 -9.85
C ASP A 426 32.41 -43.84 -11.03
N ASP A 427 32.64 -44.29 -12.27
CA ASP A 427 32.43 -43.49 -13.49
C ASP A 427 30.97 -43.06 -13.66
N PHE A 428 30.01 -43.96 -13.44
CA PHE A 428 28.59 -43.64 -13.51
C PHE A 428 28.14 -42.71 -12.38
N LEU A 429 28.66 -42.91 -11.15
CA LEU A 429 28.40 -42.02 -10.02
C LEU A 429 28.88 -40.59 -10.29
N LEU A 430 30.09 -40.43 -10.83
CA LEU A 430 30.63 -39.13 -11.20
C LEU A 430 29.75 -38.45 -12.26
N HIS A 431 29.33 -39.21 -13.27
CA HIS A 431 28.43 -38.73 -14.31
C HIS A 431 27.09 -38.24 -13.74
N LEU A 432 26.47 -39.02 -12.86
CA LEU A 432 25.22 -38.64 -12.20
C LEU A 432 25.39 -37.43 -11.27
N GLN A 433 26.53 -37.29 -10.59
CA GLN A 433 26.83 -36.11 -9.78
C GLN A 433 26.94 -34.84 -10.63
N ASN A 434 27.50 -34.93 -11.84
CA ASN A 434 27.52 -33.80 -12.77
C ASN A 434 26.10 -33.41 -13.22
N ILE A 435 25.24 -34.39 -13.49
CA ILE A 435 23.82 -34.12 -13.81
C ILE A 435 23.09 -33.55 -12.59
N GLN A 436 23.36 -34.06 -11.39
CA GLN A 436 22.81 -33.54 -10.14
C GLN A 436 23.18 -32.06 -9.96
N GLU A 437 24.42 -31.69 -10.27
CA GLU A 437 24.89 -30.31 -10.24
C GLU A 437 24.16 -29.42 -11.27
N VAL A 438 23.88 -29.91 -12.47
CA VAL A 438 23.06 -29.20 -13.47
C VAL A 438 21.68 -28.84 -12.89
N PHE A 439 21.00 -29.80 -12.28
CA PHE A 439 19.70 -29.57 -11.65
C PHE A 439 19.81 -28.60 -10.46
N ARG A 440 20.82 -28.77 -9.61
CA ARG A 440 21.07 -27.90 -8.45
C ARG A 440 21.29 -26.45 -8.87
N VAL A 441 22.15 -26.23 -9.87
CA VAL A 441 22.42 -24.89 -10.43
C VAL A 441 21.15 -24.30 -11.05
N SER A 442 20.39 -25.11 -11.79
CA SER A 442 19.14 -24.66 -12.42
C SER A 442 18.10 -24.24 -11.39
N LEU A 443 17.93 -25.00 -10.31
CA LEU A 443 17.02 -24.64 -9.22
C LEU A 443 17.46 -23.37 -8.48
N GLN A 444 18.77 -23.21 -8.26
CA GLN A 444 19.33 -22.01 -7.62
C GLN A 444 19.13 -20.77 -8.50
N LEU A 445 19.50 -20.83 -9.77
CA LEU A 445 19.43 -19.68 -10.68
C LEU A 445 18.00 -19.37 -11.14
N ARG A 446 17.05 -20.31 -11.06
CA ARG A 446 15.62 -20.04 -11.29
C ARG A 446 15.04 -19.00 -10.34
N GLN A 447 15.56 -18.91 -9.12
CA GLN A 447 15.13 -17.88 -8.15
C GLN A 447 15.47 -16.44 -8.60
N LEU A 448 16.31 -16.27 -9.63
CA LEU A 448 16.55 -14.96 -10.26
C LEU A 448 15.31 -14.42 -10.99
N GLU A 449 14.36 -15.29 -11.37
CA GLU A 449 13.09 -14.88 -11.99
C GLU A 449 12.32 -13.89 -11.11
N GLU A 450 12.26 -14.17 -9.80
CA GLU A 450 11.53 -13.36 -8.82
C GLU A 450 12.41 -12.29 -8.14
N ALA A 451 13.70 -12.21 -8.49
CA ALA A 451 14.63 -11.29 -7.86
C ALA A 451 14.38 -9.84 -8.32
N VAL A 452 13.79 -9.03 -7.44
CA VAL A 452 13.50 -7.60 -7.72
C VAL A 452 14.29 -6.68 -6.81
N VAL A 453 15.34 -6.06 -7.36
CA VAL A 453 16.17 -5.11 -6.62
C VAL A 453 15.41 -3.78 -6.46
N SER A 454 15.15 -3.40 -5.22
CA SER A 454 14.47 -2.14 -4.88
C SER A 454 15.46 -1.05 -4.44
N GLY A 455 15.14 0.22 -4.67
CA GLY A 455 15.96 1.37 -4.24
C GLY A 455 16.49 2.24 -5.39
N THR A 456 17.48 3.08 -5.11
CA THR A 456 18.11 3.96 -6.11
C THR A 456 18.86 3.13 -7.15
N GLY A 457 18.38 3.14 -8.40
CA GLY A 457 18.89 2.27 -9.46
C GLY A 457 18.34 0.85 -9.46
N GLY A 458 17.40 0.52 -8.56
CA GLY A 458 16.83 -0.83 -8.44
C GLY A 458 16.21 -1.36 -9.75
N ARG A 459 15.50 -0.52 -10.51
CA ARG A 459 14.98 -0.87 -11.85
C ARG A 459 16.10 -1.33 -12.79
N LYS A 460 17.19 -0.57 -12.89
CA LYS A 460 18.33 -0.90 -13.74
C LYS A 460 18.96 -2.23 -13.33
N TRP A 461 19.21 -2.44 -12.04
CA TRP A 461 19.81 -3.70 -11.57
C TRP A 461 18.88 -4.89 -11.78
N THR A 462 17.58 -4.70 -11.61
CA THR A 462 16.57 -5.72 -11.90
C THR A 462 16.57 -6.08 -13.39
N GLU A 463 16.59 -5.10 -14.29
CA GLU A 463 16.71 -5.32 -15.73
C GLU A 463 17.99 -6.11 -16.09
N GLU A 464 19.15 -5.71 -15.55
CA GLU A 464 20.41 -6.42 -15.79
C GLU A 464 20.40 -7.87 -15.23
N VAL A 465 19.78 -8.11 -14.07
CA VAL A 465 19.61 -9.48 -13.51
C VAL A 465 18.67 -10.31 -14.37
N GLN A 466 17.57 -9.72 -14.88
CA GLN A 466 16.62 -10.40 -15.75
C GLN A 466 17.23 -10.75 -17.11
N GLU A 467 18.12 -9.90 -17.65
CA GLU A 467 18.92 -10.23 -18.85
C GLU A 467 19.84 -11.44 -18.59
N VAL A 468 20.55 -11.46 -17.46
CA VAL A 468 21.39 -12.60 -17.07
C VAL A 468 20.57 -13.88 -16.90
N TYR A 469 19.36 -13.78 -16.33
CA TYR A 469 18.46 -14.92 -16.20
C TYR A 469 17.93 -15.42 -17.55
N GLN A 470 17.57 -14.53 -18.48
CA GLN A 470 17.15 -14.92 -19.83
C GLN A 470 18.26 -15.67 -20.58
N ASP A 471 19.51 -15.20 -20.49
CA ASP A 471 20.66 -15.89 -21.09
C ASP A 471 20.86 -17.29 -20.46
N PHE A 472 20.71 -17.41 -19.15
CA PHE A 472 20.73 -18.70 -18.47
C PHE A 472 19.63 -19.65 -18.97
N LEU A 473 18.39 -19.15 -19.15
CA LEU A 473 17.27 -19.94 -19.68
C LEU A 473 17.54 -20.46 -21.10
N LEU A 474 18.23 -19.69 -21.95
CA LEU A 474 18.64 -20.18 -23.27
C LEU A 474 19.60 -21.38 -23.16
N HIS A 475 20.55 -21.33 -22.23
CA HIS A 475 21.48 -22.43 -21.97
C HIS A 475 20.78 -23.69 -21.45
N VAL A 476 19.84 -23.52 -20.51
CA VAL A 476 19.01 -24.63 -19.99
C VAL A 476 18.12 -25.21 -21.09
N THR A 477 17.52 -24.36 -21.93
CA THR A 477 16.68 -24.80 -23.05
C THR A 477 17.48 -25.66 -24.02
N SER A 478 18.67 -25.20 -24.42
CA SER A 478 19.58 -25.98 -25.28
C SER A 478 19.96 -27.34 -24.70
N LEU A 479 20.13 -27.44 -23.37
CA LEU A 479 20.42 -28.71 -22.71
C LEU A 479 19.19 -29.62 -22.64
N SER A 480 18.01 -29.05 -22.39
CA SER A 480 16.74 -29.78 -22.29
C SER A 480 16.28 -30.40 -23.61
N GLU A 481 16.72 -29.84 -24.74
CA GLU A 481 16.41 -30.31 -26.09
C GLU A 481 17.39 -31.40 -26.58
N CYS A 482 18.28 -31.93 -25.73
CA CYS A 482 19.21 -32.99 -26.17
C CYS A 482 18.45 -34.26 -26.59
N SER A 483 18.79 -34.77 -27.77
CA SER A 483 18.32 -36.07 -28.27
C SER A 483 19.16 -37.26 -27.78
N CYS A 484 20.22 -36.98 -27.02
CA CYS A 484 21.13 -37.95 -26.44
C CYS A 484 20.53 -38.62 -25.19
N ASP A 485 20.96 -39.84 -24.86
CA ASP A 485 20.69 -40.43 -23.54
C ASP A 485 21.57 -39.74 -22.48
N PRO A 486 20.99 -38.94 -21.56
CA PRO A 486 21.77 -38.23 -20.55
C PRO A 486 22.32 -39.17 -19.49
N THR A 487 21.77 -40.37 -19.33
CA THR A 487 22.20 -41.33 -18.30
C THR A 487 23.37 -42.19 -18.74
N ASP A 488 23.78 -42.11 -20.02
CA ASP A 488 24.87 -42.93 -20.52
C ASP A 488 26.25 -42.25 -20.32
N PRO A 489 27.13 -42.79 -19.46
CA PRO A 489 28.44 -42.18 -19.22
C PRO A 489 29.36 -42.26 -20.45
N GLU A 490 29.12 -43.18 -21.40
CA GLU A 490 29.95 -43.35 -22.60
C GLU A 490 29.58 -42.38 -23.74
N ASN A 491 28.46 -41.66 -23.59
CA ASN A 491 28.00 -40.73 -24.61
C ASN A 491 28.87 -39.45 -24.66
N GLN A 492 29.80 -39.42 -25.61
CA GLN A 492 30.71 -38.27 -25.81
C GLN A 492 29.96 -36.97 -26.14
N GLY A 493 28.84 -37.05 -26.87
CA GLY A 493 28.05 -35.87 -27.24
C GLY A 493 27.46 -35.19 -26.00
N PHE A 494 26.92 -35.97 -25.07
CA PHE A 494 26.36 -35.41 -23.83
C PHE A 494 27.45 -34.87 -22.89
N ARG A 495 28.62 -35.53 -22.80
CA ARG A 495 29.77 -35.01 -22.03
C ARG A 495 30.18 -33.61 -22.50
N LEU A 496 30.30 -33.41 -23.83
CA LEU A 496 30.63 -32.10 -24.39
C LEU A 496 29.58 -31.03 -24.07
N LEU A 497 28.29 -31.40 -24.08
CA LEU A 497 27.20 -30.50 -23.70
C LEU A 497 27.25 -30.14 -22.21
N LEU A 498 27.57 -31.09 -21.32
CA LEU A 498 27.76 -30.82 -19.89
C LEU A 498 28.94 -29.86 -19.65
N ASP A 499 30.09 -30.10 -20.28
CA ASP A 499 31.26 -29.22 -20.16
C ASP A 499 30.94 -27.80 -20.68
N GLN A 500 30.23 -27.72 -21.81
CA GLN A 500 29.78 -26.44 -22.36
C GLN A 500 28.79 -25.71 -21.42
N PHE A 501 27.85 -26.44 -20.82
CA PHE A 501 26.90 -25.88 -19.87
C PHE A 501 27.61 -25.36 -18.61
N GLN A 502 28.60 -26.08 -18.08
CA GLN A 502 29.39 -25.62 -16.94
C GLN A 502 30.13 -24.31 -17.24
N LEU A 503 30.74 -24.18 -18.42
CA LEU A 503 31.39 -22.93 -18.86
C LEU A 503 30.37 -21.79 -19.00
N GLN A 504 29.19 -22.07 -19.55
CA GLN A 504 28.10 -21.08 -19.68
C GLN A 504 27.59 -20.61 -18.32
N VAL A 505 27.42 -21.54 -17.38
CA VAL A 505 27.05 -21.23 -16.00
C VAL A 505 28.11 -20.33 -15.35
N GLU A 506 29.40 -20.63 -15.49
CA GLU A 506 30.46 -19.79 -14.95
C GLU A 506 30.41 -18.35 -15.50
N GLN A 507 30.12 -18.20 -16.81
CA GLN A 507 29.96 -16.88 -17.43
C GLN A 507 28.73 -16.12 -16.89
N VAL A 508 27.60 -16.80 -16.70
CA VAL A 508 26.39 -16.25 -16.08
C VAL A 508 26.71 -15.77 -14.65
N GLU A 509 27.43 -16.57 -13.87
CA GLU A 509 27.85 -16.20 -12.52
C GLU A 509 28.77 -14.98 -12.49
N GLN A 510 29.79 -14.93 -13.35
CA GLN A 510 30.70 -13.79 -13.44
C GLN A 510 29.95 -12.49 -13.80
N ARG A 511 28.96 -12.57 -14.70
CA ARG A 511 28.08 -11.44 -15.01
C ARG A 511 27.23 -11.04 -13.81
N LEU A 512 26.63 -12.00 -13.12
CA LEU A 512 25.84 -11.74 -11.92
C LEU A 512 26.69 -11.08 -10.82
N VAL A 513 27.93 -11.54 -10.62
CA VAL A 513 28.89 -10.91 -9.70
C VAL A 513 29.16 -9.46 -10.09
N SER A 514 29.36 -9.17 -11.38
CA SER A 514 29.57 -7.81 -11.87
C SER A 514 28.38 -6.90 -11.56
N VAL A 515 27.15 -7.40 -11.73
CA VAL A 515 25.92 -6.66 -11.36
C VAL A 515 25.86 -6.43 -9.85
N LEU A 516 26.06 -7.48 -9.04
CA LEU A 516 26.03 -7.40 -7.58
C LEU A 516 27.11 -6.46 -7.02
N CYS A 517 28.34 -6.51 -7.54
CA CYS A 517 29.43 -5.63 -7.15
C CYS A 517 29.08 -4.16 -7.41
N ARG A 518 28.51 -3.85 -8.59
CA ARG A 518 28.09 -2.48 -8.94
C ARG A 518 26.90 -2.02 -8.10
N ALA A 519 25.94 -2.90 -7.83
CA ALA A 519 24.80 -2.59 -6.97
C ALA A 519 25.23 -2.35 -5.52
N LEU A 520 26.17 -3.12 -4.99
CA LEU A 520 26.77 -2.90 -3.67
C LEU A 520 27.54 -1.58 -3.60
N GLN A 521 28.31 -1.23 -4.63
CA GLN A 521 29.03 0.05 -4.69
C GLN A 521 28.09 1.26 -4.80
N ALA A 522 26.92 1.09 -5.43
CA ALA A 522 25.90 2.13 -5.53
C ALA A 522 25.13 2.33 -4.21
N SER A 523 25.15 1.34 -3.30
CA SER A 523 24.48 1.45 -2.00
C SER A 523 25.30 2.31 -1.04
N SER A 524 24.68 3.37 -0.50
CA SER A 524 25.36 4.30 0.41
C SER A 524 25.32 3.86 1.88
N GLU A 525 24.32 3.05 2.26
CA GLU A 525 24.12 2.59 3.63
C GLU A 525 24.39 1.08 3.76
N PRO A 526 25.10 0.63 4.80
CA PRO A 526 25.41 -0.78 5.01
C PRO A 526 24.14 -1.63 5.18
N ALA A 527 23.05 -1.05 5.70
CA ALA A 527 21.75 -1.72 5.78
C ALA A 527 21.18 -2.09 4.41
N SER A 528 21.36 -1.22 3.41
CA SER A 528 20.90 -1.47 2.04
C SER A 528 21.74 -2.57 1.37
N SER A 529 23.06 -2.53 1.55
CA SER A 529 23.97 -3.57 1.05
C SER A 529 23.68 -4.94 1.67
N ALA A 530 23.42 -4.98 2.99
CA ALA A 530 23.06 -6.20 3.70
C ALA A 530 21.74 -6.80 3.18
N LYS A 531 20.73 -5.96 2.94
CA LYS A 531 19.47 -6.41 2.36
C LYS A 531 19.63 -6.94 0.93
N LEU A 532 20.47 -6.31 0.11
CA LEU A 532 20.80 -6.82 -1.23
C LEU A 532 21.44 -8.21 -1.15
N LEU A 533 22.41 -8.41 -0.25
CA LEU A 533 23.05 -9.72 -0.06
C LEU A 533 22.08 -10.78 0.45
N GLN A 534 21.17 -10.42 1.37
CA GLN A 534 20.10 -11.32 1.80
C GLN A 534 19.20 -11.75 0.64
N MET A 535 18.84 -10.83 -0.26
CA MET A 535 18.00 -11.16 -1.41
C MET A 535 18.64 -12.19 -2.34
N PHE A 536 19.96 -12.16 -2.50
CA PHE A 536 20.71 -13.11 -3.34
C PHE A 536 21.37 -14.23 -2.52
N SER A 537 20.90 -14.49 -1.30
CA SER A 537 21.48 -15.50 -0.40
C SER A 537 21.50 -16.91 -0.99
N PHE A 538 20.61 -17.21 -1.93
CA PHE A 538 20.53 -18.50 -2.62
C PHE A 538 21.69 -18.74 -3.60
N VAL A 539 22.34 -17.68 -4.08
CA VAL A 539 23.46 -17.72 -5.04
C VAL A 539 24.82 -17.50 -4.35
N LEU A 540 24.85 -16.81 -3.21
CA LEU A 540 26.08 -16.50 -2.48
C LEU A 540 26.97 -17.69 -2.08
N PRO A 541 26.45 -18.90 -1.77
CA PRO A 541 27.29 -20.06 -1.45
C PRO A 541 28.14 -20.57 -2.62
N ARG A 542 27.90 -20.09 -3.85
CA ARG A 542 28.66 -20.55 -5.01
C ARG A 542 30.10 -20.01 -4.97
N PRO A 543 31.12 -20.86 -5.26
CA PRO A 543 32.52 -20.54 -4.99
C PRO A 543 33.02 -19.32 -5.77
N VAL A 544 32.71 -19.24 -7.08
CA VAL A 544 33.10 -18.11 -7.94
C VAL A 544 32.56 -16.79 -7.40
N ILE A 545 31.32 -16.81 -6.91
CA ILE A 545 30.61 -15.63 -6.43
C ILE A 545 31.13 -15.22 -5.05
N GLN A 546 31.33 -16.19 -4.16
CA GLN A 546 31.86 -15.97 -2.83
C GLN A 546 33.28 -15.39 -2.87
N GLU A 547 34.16 -15.92 -3.73
CA GLU A 547 35.53 -15.42 -3.87
C GLU A 547 35.58 -13.98 -4.38
N GLN A 548 34.77 -13.64 -5.38
CA GLN A 548 34.78 -12.31 -5.99
C GLN A 548 34.04 -11.24 -5.18
N LEU A 549 32.99 -11.60 -4.42
CA LEU A 549 32.27 -10.67 -3.53
C LEU A 549 32.98 -10.46 -2.18
N ARG A 550 33.98 -11.28 -1.85
CA ARG A 550 34.73 -11.20 -0.58
C ARG A 550 35.22 -9.78 -0.23
N PRO A 551 35.81 -8.99 -1.15
CA PRO A 551 36.25 -7.64 -0.84
C PRO A 551 35.11 -6.70 -0.44
N HIS A 552 33.95 -6.79 -1.10
CA HIS A 552 32.77 -5.99 -0.79
C HIS A 552 32.11 -6.42 0.52
N LEU A 553 32.13 -7.71 0.84
CA LEU A 553 31.68 -8.22 2.14
C LEU A 553 32.54 -7.63 3.28
N LEU A 554 33.86 -7.58 3.11
CA LEU A 554 34.76 -6.95 4.09
C LEU A 554 34.51 -5.44 4.22
N GLN A 555 34.25 -4.74 3.11
CA GLN A 555 33.87 -3.32 3.13
C GLN A 555 32.55 -3.09 3.87
N LEU A 556 31.57 -3.99 3.73
CA LEU A 556 30.31 -3.93 4.46
C LEU A 556 30.52 -4.11 5.97
N LEU A 557 31.35 -5.09 6.37
CA LEU A 557 31.71 -5.28 7.79
C LEU A 557 32.39 -4.03 8.37
N GLN A 558 33.29 -3.40 7.60
CA GLN A 558 33.88 -2.12 7.98
C GLN A 558 32.82 -1.01 8.10
N GLY A 559 31.83 -0.99 7.22
CA GLY A 559 30.68 -0.09 7.29
C GLY A 559 29.87 -0.26 8.58
N PHE A 560 29.64 -1.50 9.04
CA PHE A 560 29.00 -1.75 10.33
C PHE A 560 29.84 -1.26 11.51
N LEU A 561 31.16 -1.45 11.48
CA LEU A 561 32.05 -0.90 12.52
C LEU A 561 32.00 0.63 12.57
N LEU A 562 32.06 1.29 11.42
CA LEU A 562 31.94 2.76 11.32
C LEU A 562 30.58 3.27 11.83
N GLU A 563 29.51 2.54 11.56
CA GLU A 563 28.18 2.86 12.08
C GLU A 563 28.13 2.76 13.62
N LEU A 564 28.75 1.75 14.21
CA LEU A 564 28.87 1.61 15.67
C LEU A 564 29.73 2.71 16.28
N ASP A 565 30.84 3.06 15.64
CA ASP A 565 31.68 4.18 16.05
C ASP A 565 30.93 5.51 15.97
N SER A 566 30.10 5.71 14.94
CA SER A 566 29.21 6.86 14.81
C SER A 566 28.19 6.93 15.97
N ILE A 567 27.60 5.79 16.37
CA ILE A 567 26.69 5.72 17.51
C ILE A 567 27.42 6.12 18.82
N GLU A 568 28.64 5.63 19.02
CA GLU A 568 29.44 5.98 20.20
C GLU A 568 29.87 7.46 20.20
N GLN A 569 30.29 8.00 19.05
CA GLN A 569 30.60 9.42 18.90
C GLN A 569 29.38 10.31 19.17
N LEU A 570 28.22 9.92 18.65
CA LEU A 570 26.95 10.61 18.89
C LEU A 570 26.59 10.58 20.37
N PHE A 571 26.79 9.43 21.03
CA PHE A 571 26.62 9.29 22.47
C PHE A 571 27.50 10.28 23.24
N HIS A 572 28.80 10.31 22.97
CA HIS A 572 29.72 11.20 23.70
C HIS A 572 29.46 12.68 23.44
N THR A 573 29.09 13.04 22.22
CA THR A 573 28.84 14.45 21.84
C THR A 573 27.54 14.99 22.43
N GLN A 574 26.49 14.16 22.50
CA GLN A 574 25.14 14.63 22.81
C GLN A 574 24.61 14.19 24.17
N ARG A 575 25.31 13.35 24.94
CA ARG A 575 24.80 12.84 26.23
C ARG A 575 24.39 13.92 27.24
N GLU A 576 25.03 15.09 27.21
CA GLU A 576 24.68 16.21 28.10
C GLU A 576 23.53 17.06 27.54
N THR A 577 23.40 17.14 26.22
CA THR A 577 22.33 17.86 25.52
C THR A 577 21.15 16.97 25.14
N ALA A 578 21.10 15.73 25.61
CA ALA A 578 20.08 14.75 25.23
C ALA A 578 18.63 15.21 25.54
N HIS A 579 18.48 16.16 26.45
CA HIS A 579 17.19 16.78 26.78
C HIS A 579 16.61 17.66 25.66
N THR A 580 17.42 18.14 24.70
CA THR A 580 16.93 18.99 23.61
C THR A 580 16.18 18.21 22.52
N PHE A 581 16.18 16.89 22.57
CA PHE A 581 15.48 16.02 21.60
C PHE A 581 13.95 16.12 21.67
N SER A 582 13.39 16.66 22.76
CA SER A 582 11.94 16.81 22.90
C SER A 582 11.59 18.02 23.76
N CYS A 583 10.80 18.95 23.21
CA CYS A 583 10.34 20.14 23.91
C CYS A 583 9.21 19.88 24.92
N TYR A 584 8.58 18.70 24.84
CA TYR A 584 7.35 18.38 25.58
C TYR A 584 7.53 17.26 26.61
N THR A 585 8.70 16.60 26.63
CA THR A 585 9.02 15.61 27.66
C THR A 585 10.04 16.16 28.65
N PRO A 586 9.96 15.75 29.94
CA PRO A 586 10.93 16.16 30.93
C PRO A 586 12.37 15.80 30.51
N PRO A 587 13.38 16.62 30.85
CA PRO A 587 14.77 16.41 30.46
C PRO A 587 15.31 14.99 30.75
N PRO A 588 15.05 14.37 31.92
CA PRO A 588 15.52 13.01 32.20
C PRO A 588 14.85 11.95 31.30
N ALA A 589 13.53 12.08 31.08
CA ALA A 589 12.77 11.20 30.21
C ALA A 589 13.24 11.30 28.76
N ALA A 590 13.48 12.51 28.27
CA ALA A 590 14.00 12.78 26.93
C ALA A 590 15.38 12.13 26.73
N ALA A 591 16.27 12.26 27.71
CA ALA A 591 17.59 11.62 27.68
C ALA A 591 17.53 10.08 27.64
N LEU A 592 16.61 9.48 28.41
CA LEU A 592 16.40 8.03 28.39
C LEU A 592 15.83 7.55 27.06
N CYS A 593 14.86 8.27 26.48
CA CYS A 593 14.31 7.99 25.16
C CYS A 593 15.39 8.08 24.06
N TRP A 594 16.23 9.12 24.09
CA TRP A 594 17.36 9.26 23.17
C TRP A 594 18.34 8.09 23.28
N SER A 595 18.73 7.71 24.52
CA SER A 595 19.63 6.55 24.73
C SER A 595 19.04 5.24 24.20
N ARG A 596 17.71 5.07 24.31
CA ARG A 596 16.99 3.92 23.76
C ARG A 596 17.04 3.90 22.23
N GLN A 597 16.92 5.06 21.56
CA GLN A 597 17.04 5.13 20.10
C GLN A 597 18.44 4.73 19.62
N LEU A 598 19.50 5.16 20.32
CA LEU A 598 20.86 4.73 20.01
C LEU A 598 21.04 3.22 20.19
N ARG A 599 20.43 2.66 21.25
CA ARG A 599 20.47 1.22 21.52
C ARG A 599 19.77 0.44 20.41
N LEU A 600 18.57 0.84 20.01
CA LEU A 600 17.82 0.21 18.92
C LEU A 600 18.61 0.25 17.59
N ARG A 601 19.32 1.36 17.33
CA ARG A 601 20.19 1.48 16.15
C ARG A 601 21.35 0.49 16.19
N ALA A 602 22.00 0.31 17.35
CA ALA A 602 23.06 -0.68 17.52
C ALA A 602 22.56 -2.13 17.43
N GLU A 603 21.40 -2.43 18.03
CA GLU A 603 20.74 -3.74 17.93
C GLU A 603 20.32 -4.07 16.49
N HIS A 604 19.88 -3.07 15.72
CA HIS A 604 19.57 -3.23 14.31
C HIS A 604 20.83 -3.57 13.48
N THR A 605 21.96 -2.93 13.74
CA THR A 605 23.26 -3.29 13.12
C THR A 605 23.64 -4.74 13.42
N LEU A 606 23.44 -5.21 14.65
CA LEU A 606 23.66 -6.61 15.01
C LEU A 606 22.75 -7.55 14.22
N HIS A 607 21.46 -7.22 14.14
CA HIS A 607 20.49 -8.03 13.39
C HIS A 607 20.90 -8.17 11.92
N LEU A 608 21.29 -7.06 11.28
CA LEU A 608 21.80 -7.07 9.90
C LEU A 608 23.06 -7.95 9.76
N TYR A 609 24.00 -7.86 10.70
CA TYR A 609 25.18 -8.71 10.68
C TYR A 609 24.84 -10.21 10.88
N THR A 610 24.02 -10.55 11.87
CA THR A 610 23.65 -11.96 12.18
C THR A 610 23.00 -12.65 10.98
N SER A 611 22.17 -11.93 10.23
CA SER A 611 21.54 -12.44 9.00
C SER A 611 22.55 -12.82 7.90
N LEU A 612 23.72 -12.17 7.87
CA LEU A 612 24.79 -12.43 6.91
C LEU A 612 25.81 -13.45 7.42
N THR A 613 25.83 -13.71 8.74
CA THR A 613 26.85 -14.55 9.39
C THR A 613 26.78 -16.00 8.90
N HIS A 614 25.59 -16.49 8.55
CA HIS A 614 25.41 -17.82 7.96
C HIS A 614 25.98 -17.93 6.53
N LEU A 615 26.20 -16.80 5.85
CA LEU A 615 26.68 -16.73 4.48
C LEU A 615 28.20 -16.48 4.41
N TYR A 616 28.73 -15.74 5.39
CA TYR A 616 30.16 -15.39 5.46
C TYR A 616 30.62 -15.27 6.92
N ARG A 617 31.57 -16.12 7.33
CA ARG A 617 32.23 -16.05 8.64
C ARG A 617 33.69 -15.60 8.47
N SER A 618 34.08 -14.56 9.20
CA SER A 618 35.43 -13.97 9.17
C SER A 618 35.82 -13.45 10.55
N ALA A 619 37.12 -13.27 10.78
CA ALA A 619 37.64 -12.68 12.03
C ALA A 619 37.16 -11.22 12.19
N GLU A 620 37.00 -10.48 11.10
CA GLU A 620 36.44 -9.14 11.05
C GLU A 620 34.96 -9.11 11.47
N GLY A 621 34.21 -10.19 11.20
CA GLY A 621 32.83 -10.34 11.66
C GLY A 621 32.73 -10.48 13.19
N GLU A 622 33.63 -11.24 13.81
CA GLU A 622 33.70 -11.36 15.27
C GLU A 622 34.00 -10.00 15.94
N GLN A 623 34.78 -9.14 15.27
CA GLN A 623 35.02 -7.77 15.75
C GLN A 623 33.74 -6.93 15.78
N VAL A 624 32.83 -7.09 14.79
CA VAL A 624 31.53 -6.40 14.78
C VAL A 624 30.70 -6.82 16.00
N GLU A 625 30.59 -8.11 16.29
CA GLU A 625 29.85 -8.61 17.46
C GLU A 625 30.42 -8.04 18.76
N GLN A 626 31.75 -8.11 18.94
CA GLN A 626 32.42 -7.55 20.11
C GLN A 626 32.15 -6.04 20.24
N ARG A 627 32.22 -5.30 19.14
CA ARG A 627 31.99 -3.84 19.13
C ARG A 627 30.55 -3.48 19.46
N VAL A 628 29.57 -4.20 18.92
CA VAL A 628 28.15 -4.02 19.29
C VAL A 628 27.98 -4.19 20.79
N GLN A 629 28.51 -5.28 21.36
CA GLN A 629 28.37 -5.55 22.79
C GLN A 629 28.95 -4.43 23.65
N GLN A 630 30.11 -3.88 23.27
CA GLN A 630 30.70 -2.72 23.96
C GLN A 630 29.77 -1.51 23.95
N VAL A 631 29.18 -1.15 22.80
CA VAL A 631 28.24 -0.02 22.68
C VAL A 631 26.96 -0.27 23.48
N LEU A 632 26.41 -1.48 23.44
CA LEU A 632 25.19 -1.83 24.19
C LEU A 632 25.41 -1.72 25.70
N VAL A 633 26.54 -2.22 26.22
CA VAL A 633 26.92 -2.09 27.63
C VAL A 633 27.05 -0.62 28.02
N LEU A 634 27.74 0.18 27.21
CA LEU A 634 27.91 1.62 27.46
C LEU A 634 26.57 2.36 27.54
N LEU A 635 25.62 2.07 26.62
CA LEU A 635 24.29 2.67 26.62
C LEU A 635 23.43 2.19 27.80
N GLN A 636 23.56 0.91 28.18
CA GLN A 636 22.86 0.34 29.32
C GLN A 636 23.34 0.95 30.64
N ASP A 637 24.64 1.11 30.83
CA ASP A 637 25.23 1.74 32.01
C ASP A 637 24.82 3.22 32.15
N PHE A 638 24.73 3.94 31.03
CA PHE A 638 24.22 5.31 31.03
C PHE A 638 22.74 5.36 31.44
N ARG A 639 21.92 4.51 30.82
CA ARG A 639 20.48 4.40 31.12
C ARG A 639 20.24 4.09 32.60
N ALA A 640 20.94 3.09 33.14
CA ALA A 640 20.80 2.68 34.54
C ALA A 640 21.14 3.81 35.53
N ARG A 641 22.26 4.52 35.29
CA ARG A 641 22.66 5.67 36.12
C ARG A 641 21.64 6.81 36.06
N ARG A 642 21.26 7.25 34.85
CA ARG A 642 20.31 8.36 34.67
C ARG A 642 18.93 8.04 35.23
N LEU A 643 18.45 6.81 35.06
CA LEU A 643 17.18 6.38 35.63
C LEU A 643 17.22 6.38 37.17
N SER A 644 18.30 5.88 37.77
CA SER A 644 18.48 5.87 39.22
C SER A 644 18.50 7.29 39.83
N ASP A 645 19.24 8.21 39.19
CA ASP A 645 19.28 9.62 39.56
C ASP A 645 17.89 10.26 39.40
N TRP A 646 17.21 10.03 38.28
CA TRP A 646 15.87 10.58 38.05
C TRP A 646 14.85 10.12 39.09
N ILE A 647 14.81 8.83 39.44
CA ILE A 647 13.90 8.32 40.48
C ILE A 647 14.24 8.92 41.85
N ARG A 648 15.52 9.16 42.15
CA ARG A 648 15.93 9.83 43.40
C ARG A 648 15.41 11.25 43.47
N ASP A 649 15.67 12.03 42.41
CA ASP A 649 15.39 13.45 42.38
C ASP A 649 13.86 13.67 42.33
N LEU A 650 13.13 12.85 41.57
CA LEU A 650 11.67 12.86 41.52
C LEU A 650 11.02 12.56 42.87
N ASP A 651 11.53 11.59 43.64
CA ASP A 651 11.00 11.27 44.97
C ASP A 651 11.25 12.41 45.98
N SER A 652 12.38 13.11 45.86
CA SER A 652 12.67 14.33 46.62
C SER A 652 11.70 15.46 46.24
N ASP A 653 11.51 15.72 44.95
CA ASP A 653 10.60 16.76 44.47
C ASP A 653 9.14 16.46 44.84
N CYS A 654 8.73 15.18 44.85
CA CYS A 654 7.43 14.76 45.37
C CYS A 654 7.27 15.10 46.86
N GLY A 655 8.32 14.86 47.66
CA GLY A 655 8.35 15.24 49.07
C GLY A 655 8.19 16.75 49.29
N ASP A 656 8.91 17.56 48.50
CA ASP A 656 8.83 19.02 48.57
C ASP A 656 7.44 19.54 48.20
N VAL A 657 6.83 19.02 47.12
CA VAL A 657 5.48 19.40 46.68
C VAL A 657 4.43 19.02 47.73
N MET A 658 4.56 17.86 48.38
CA MET A 658 3.62 17.42 49.41
C MET A 658 3.60 18.30 50.65
N GLN A 659 4.70 18.99 50.96
CA GLN A 659 4.84 19.88 52.13
C GLN A 659 4.36 21.31 51.85
N GLN A 660 4.04 21.67 50.61
CA GLN A 660 3.61 23.02 50.25
C GLN A 660 2.13 23.27 50.62
N PRO A 661 1.78 24.51 51.04
CA PRO A 661 0.40 24.88 51.33
C PRO A 661 -0.46 24.96 50.06
N LEU A 662 -1.77 24.75 50.19
CA LEU A 662 -2.70 24.76 49.04
C LEU A 662 -2.91 26.17 48.47
N ILE A 663 -2.97 27.20 49.32
CA ILE A 663 -3.16 28.61 48.95
C ILE A 663 -2.18 29.48 49.76
N GLN A 664 -1.66 30.54 49.15
CA GLN A 664 -0.80 31.55 49.77
C GLN A 664 -1.35 32.96 49.54
N GLN A 665 -1.16 33.88 50.50
CA GLN A 665 -1.40 35.30 50.30
C GLN A 665 -0.30 35.95 49.43
N LEU A 666 -0.72 36.68 48.41
CA LEU A 666 0.09 37.54 47.55
C LEU A 666 0.04 39.00 48.05
N GLN A 667 0.77 39.91 47.39
CA GLN A 667 0.73 41.34 47.71
C GLN A 667 -0.70 41.90 47.56
N GLN A 668 -1.08 42.83 48.45
CA GLN A 668 -2.40 43.50 48.48
C GLN A 668 -3.61 42.62 48.87
N GLY A 669 -3.40 41.48 49.53
CA GLY A 669 -4.51 40.64 50.05
C GLY A 669 -5.10 39.66 49.04
N MET A 670 -4.54 39.58 47.84
CA MET A 670 -4.90 38.60 46.81
C MET A 670 -4.42 37.20 47.19
N LEU A 671 -5.11 36.16 46.72
CA LEU A 671 -4.70 34.77 46.94
C LEU A 671 -4.04 34.19 45.69
N GLY A 672 -3.08 33.28 45.89
CA GLY A 672 -2.41 32.55 44.82
C GLY A 672 -2.23 31.09 45.21
N VAL A 673 -2.14 30.21 44.20
CA VAL A 673 -1.79 28.80 44.42
C VAL A 673 -0.27 28.67 44.22
N PRO A 674 0.53 28.44 45.28
CA PRO A 674 2.00 28.59 45.24
C PRO A 674 2.75 27.51 44.43
N CYS A 675 2.05 26.52 43.87
CA CYS A 675 2.68 25.29 43.35
C CYS A 675 2.51 25.02 41.85
N SER A 676 1.98 25.95 41.04
CA SER A 676 1.53 25.66 39.67
C SER A 676 2.57 24.92 38.81
N HIS A 677 3.77 25.46 38.72
CA HIS A 677 4.78 24.93 37.81
C HIS A 677 5.53 23.70 38.34
N LYS A 678 5.80 23.62 39.65
CA LYS A 678 6.51 22.47 40.24
C LYS A 678 5.63 21.23 40.34
N LEU A 679 4.36 21.38 40.77
CA LEU A 679 3.41 20.27 40.80
C LEU A 679 3.13 19.73 39.38
N GLU A 680 2.93 20.61 38.40
CA GLU A 680 2.75 20.20 37.00
C GLU A 680 3.99 19.48 36.45
N ALA A 681 5.20 19.93 36.79
CA ALA A 681 6.44 19.26 36.39
C ALA A 681 6.54 17.84 36.98
N VAL A 682 6.34 17.69 38.29
CA VAL A 682 6.37 16.40 38.99
C VAL A 682 5.31 15.44 38.45
N LEU A 683 4.08 15.90 38.20
CA LEU A 683 3.01 15.07 37.62
C LEU A 683 3.32 14.61 36.18
N ARG A 684 3.99 15.46 35.38
CA ARG A 684 4.46 15.08 34.04
C ARG A 684 5.58 14.04 34.14
N GLU A 685 6.52 14.22 35.05
CA GLU A 685 7.61 13.27 35.28
C GLU A 685 7.12 11.91 35.76
N LEU A 686 6.23 11.87 36.76
CA LEU A 686 5.61 10.62 37.23
C LEU A 686 4.88 9.88 36.11
N ARG A 687 4.18 10.59 35.23
CA ARG A 687 3.51 9.99 34.06
C ARG A 687 4.51 9.38 33.06
N CYS A 688 5.68 9.98 32.91
CA CYS A 688 6.73 9.45 32.04
C CYS A 688 7.38 8.21 32.67
N VAL A 689 7.69 8.24 33.98
CA VAL A 689 8.26 7.08 34.69
C VAL A 689 7.29 5.90 34.72
N SER A 690 6.00 6.15 34.98
CA SER A 690 4.98 5.10 35.10
C SER A 690 4.69 4.33 33.80
N ARG A 691 5.20 4.80 32.65
CA ARG A 691 5.07 4.10 31.36
C ARG A 691 6.13 2.99 31.19
N ASP A 692 7.15 2.99 32.03
CA ASP A 692 8.23 2.00 32.00
C ASP A 692 7.91 0.88 33.01
N PRO A 693 7.59 -0.35 32.55
CA PRO A 693 7.11 -1.42 33.42
C PRO A 693 8.19 -1.97 34.36
N ASP A 694 9.47 -1.76 34.03
CA ASP A 694 10.61 -2.30 34.77
C ASP A 694 11.06 -1.38 35.92
N VAL A 695 10.28 -0.33 36.21
CA VAL A 695 10.66 0.73 37.16
C VAL A 695 9.75 0.74 38.39
N GLU A 696 10.34 0.46 39.55
CA GLU A 696 9.67 0.61 40.84
C GLU A 696 9.81 2.05 41.36
N LEU A 697 8.67 2.71 41.60
CA LEU A 697 8.63 4.04 42.21
C LEU A 697 8.98 3.95 43.69
N ARG A 698 9.69 4.96 44.19
CA ARG A 698 9.95 5.14 45.62
C ARG A 698 8.69 5.60 46.37
N PRO A 699 8.65 5.50 47.71
CA PRO A 699 7.40 5.64 48.48
C PRO A 699 6.65 6.97 48.31
N LEU A 700 7.34 8.12 48.22
CA LEU A 700 6.68 9.42 48.11
C LEU A 700 6.12 9.62 46.69
N ALA A 701 6.91 9.29 45.68
CA ALA A 701 6.50 9.26 44.28
C ALA A 701 5.32 8.30 44.03
N ALA A 702 5.34 7.12 44.64
CA ALA A 702 4.27 6.13 44.55
C ALA A 702 2.96 6.63 45.19
N HIS A 703 3.06 7.25 46.38
CA HIS A 703 1.90 7.85 47.05
C HIS A 703 1.29 8.97 46.21
N LEU A 704 2.10 9.91 45.69
CA LEU A 704 1.62 11.01 44.85
C LEU A 704 0.96 10.48 43.57
N PHE A 705 1.57 9.48 42.93
CA PHE A 705 1.02 8.86 41.73
C PHE A 705 -0.35 8.21 41.97
N SER A 706 -0.55 7.58 43.13
CA SER A 706 -1.84 6.98 43.50
C SER A 706 -2.96 7.99 43.67
N CYS A 707 -2.64 9.19 44.19
CA CYS A 707 -3.60 10.28 44.39
C CYS A 707 -3.56 11.35 43.28
N LYS A 708 -2.93 11.07 42.14
CA LYS A 708 -2.66 12.09 41.10
C LYS A 708 -3.93 12.75 40.57
N ASP A 709 -5.01 11.98 40.44
CA ASP A 709 -6.26 12.45 39.83
C ASP A 709 -6.97 13.41 40.78
N ASP A 710 -7.04 13.05 42.06
CA ASP A 710 -7.57 13.90 43.13
C ASP A 710 -6.76 15.21 43.26
N ILE A 711 -5.43 15.12 43.22
CA ILE A 711 -4.53 16.30 43.28
C ILE A 711 -4.72 17.20 42.06
N THR A 712 -4.80 16.62 40.85
CA THR A 712 -4.98 17.37 39.61
C THR A 712 -6.33 18.10 39.60
N GLN A 713 -7.41 17.41 39.98
CA GLN A 713 -8.74 18.01 40.05
C GLN A 713 -8.80 19.12 41.11
N SER A 714 -8.20 18.89 42.28
CA SER A 714 -8.13 19.89 43.35
C SER A 714 -7.33 21.12 42.93
N TYR A 715 -6.21 20.95 42.22
CA TYR A 715 -5.41 22.06 41.69
C TYR A 715 -6.19 22.92 40.69
N LEU A 716 -6.90 22.30 39.73
CA LEU A 716 -7.73 23.02 38.78
C LEU A 716 -8.88 23.79 39.48
N SER A 717 -9.54 23.15 40.46
CA SER A 717 -10.60 23.79 41.24
C SER A 717 -10.08 24.94 42.10
N LEU A 718 -8.92 24.79 42.75
CA LEU A 718 -8.29 25.85 43.52
C LEU A 718 -7.90 27.04 42.65
N GLY A 719 -7.29 26.80 41.48
CA GLY A 719 -6.92 27.87 40.54
C GLY A 719 -8.13 28.69 40.08
N HIS A 720 -9.21 28.01 39.69
CA HIS A 720 -10.45 28.67 39.28
C HIS A 720 -11.10 29.44 40.45
N MET A 721 -11.24 28.80 41.62
CA MET A 721 -11.82 29.39 42.82
C MET A 721 -11.08 30.65 43.27
N VAL A 722 -9.75 30.58 43.34
CA VAL A 722 -8.88 31.72 43.70
C VAL A 722 -9.01 32.85 42.68
N SER A 723 -9.07 32.53 41.38
CA SER A 723 -9.30 33.53 40.33
C SER A 723 -10.64 34.25 40.49
N CYS A 724 -11.73 33.52 40.76
CA CYS A 724 -13.06 34.11 41.00
C CYS A 724 -13.08 35.00 42.25
N TYR A 725 -12.50 34.54 43.36
CA TYR A 725 -12.39 35.33 44.58
C TYR A 725 -11.60 36.64 44.36
N ASN A 726 -10.45 36.53 43.69
CA ASN A 726 -9.61 37.67 43.33
C ASN A 726 -10.32 38.68 42.41
N GLN A 727 -11.12 38.18 41.46
CA GLN A 727 -11.90 39.05 40.56
C GLN A 727 -12.92 39.89 41.35
N VAL A 728 -13.64 39.29 42.30
CA VAL A 728 -14.59 40.02 43.17
C VAL A 728 -13.88 41.12 43.96
N LEU A 729 -12.67 40.87 44.47
CA LEU A 729 -11.88 41.86 45.21
C LEU A 729 -11.40 43.03 44.34
N GLN A 730 -11.02 42.77 43.09
CA GLN A 730 -10.54 43.79 42.15
C GLN A 730 -11.67 44.66 41.59
N ASP A 731 -12.83 44.05 41.30
CA ASP A 731 -13.91 44.67 40.54
C ASP A 731 -14.96 45.42 41.38
N GLY A 732 -14.95 45.30 42.71
CA GLY A 732 -15.97 45.89 43.58
C GLY A 732 -15.92 47.42 43.66
N LEU A 733 -17.00 48.08 43.20
CA LEU A 733 -17.25 49.53 43.38
C LEU A 733 -17.25 49.88 44.87
N GLN A 734 -16.72 51.05 45.25
CA GLN A 734 -16.60 51.45 46.66
C GLN A 734 -17.94 51.47 47.42
N VAL A 735 -19.05 51.71 46.69
CA VAL A 735 -20.42 51.72 47.24
C VAL A 735 -21.02 50.32 47.41
N GLU A 736 -20.49 49.30 46.73
CA GLU A 736 -20.96 47.90 46.81
C GLU A 736 -20.19 47.10 47.87
N ARG A 737 -18.94 47.48 48.15
CA ARG A 737 -18.08 46.80 49.14
C ARG A 737 -18.73 46.61 50.52
N PRO A 738 -19.41 47.62 51.12
CA PRO A 738 -20.07 47.46 52.42
C PRO A 738 -21.22 46.46 52.42
N LEU A 739 -21.86 46.19 51.27
CA LEU A 739 -22.98 45.24 51.14
C LEU A 739 -22.50 43.79 51.12
N ILE A 740 -21.28 43.55 50.62
CA ILE A 740 -20.70 42.20 50.49
C ILE A 740 -19.66 41.88 51.57
N GLN A 741 -19.36 42.83 52.46
CA GLN A 741 -18.27 42.75 53.45
C GLN A 741 -18.40 41.58 54.42
N ASP A 742 -19.60 41.29 54.92
CA ASP A 742 -19.84 40.21 55.89
C ASP A 742 -19.63 38.83 55.23
N GLN A 743 -20.13 38.66 54.01
CA GLN A 743 -19.95 37.43 53.23
C GLN A 743 -18.48 37.21 52.86
N LEU A 744 -17.76 38.30 52.57
CA LEU A 744 -16.32 38.26 52.29
C LEU A 744 -15.51 37.81 53.53
N GLN A 745 -15.83 38.32 54.73
CA GLN A 745 -15.17 37.90 55.97
C GLN A 745 -15.41 36.42 56.31
N ASP A 746 -16.62 35.92 56.06
CA ASP A 746 -16.92 34.50 56.23
C ASP A 746 -16.15 33.61 55.25
N LEU A 747 -16.02 34.04 53.99
CA LEU A 747 -15.19 33.36 53.00
C LEU A 747 -13.70 33.43 53.35
N ASP A 748 -13.20 34.54 53.90
CA ASP A 748 -11.81 34.69 54.34
C ASP A 748 -11.48 33.70 55.47
N ARG A 749 -12.41 33.47 56.41
CA ARG A 749 -12.27 32.48 57.47
C ARG A 749 -12.18 31.05 56.91
N ASP A 750 -13.03 30.72 55.94
CA ASP A 750 -13.01 29.42 55.28
C ASP A 750 -11.73 29.21 54.46
N LEU A 751 -11.26 30.25 53.76
CA LEU A 751 -10.01 30.23 52.99
C LEU A 751 -8.77 30.08 53.86
N ALA A 752 -8.81 30.54 55.12
CA ALA A 752 -7.73 30.31 56.08
C ALA A 752 -7.51 28.82 56.40
N GLU A 753 -8.56 27.99 56.34
CA GLU A 753 -8.42 26.53 56.50
C GLU A 753 -7.59 25.93 55.35
N LEU A 754 -7.80 26.38 54.11
CA LEU A 754 -7.01 25.95 52.94
C LEU A 754 -5.56 26.44 52.99
N GLN A 755 -5.29 27.58 53.60
CA GLN A 755 -3.92 28.09 53.80
C GLN A 755 -3.13 27.25 54.81
N SER A 756 -3.81 26.62 55.77
CA SER A 756 -3.18 25.80 56.82
C SER A 756 -2.88 24.35 56.40
N ARG A 757 -3.52 23.86 55.33
CA ARG A 757 -3.36 22.49 54.83
C ARG A 757 -2.33 22.41 53.69
N THR A 758 -1.72 21.24 53.57
CA THR A 758 -0.73 20.91 52.53
C THR A 758 -1.27 19.85 51.57
N TRP A 759 -0.63 19.66 50.42
CA TRP A 759 -1.00 18.60 49.47
C TRP A 759 -0.93 17.17 50.04
N GLY A 760 -0.10 16.93 51.07
CA GLY A 760 -0.03 15.65 51.78
C GLY A 760 -1.12 15.41 52.83
N SER A 761 -2.03 16.37 53.07
CA SER A 761 -3.09 16.23 54.08
C SER A 761 -4.25 15.35 53.58
N THR A 762 -4.88 14.60 54.48
CA THR A 762 -6.03 13.75 54.12
C THR A 762 -7.29 14.57 53.86
N GLY A 763 -8.07 14.20 52.85
CA GLY A 763 -9.39 14.82 52.56
C GLY A 763 -9.34 16.18 51.88
N VAL A 764 -8.19 16.57 51.30
CA VAL A 764 -8.01 17.85 50.60
C VAL A 764 -9.03 18.03 49.46
N HIS A 765 -9.25 17.00 48.64
CA HIS A 765 -10.14 17.08 47.49
C HIS A 765 -11.59 17.47 47.87
N GLN A 766 -12.13 16.83 48.91
CA GLN A 766 -13.49 17.10 49.39
C GLN A 766 -13.63 18.53 49.93
N LEU A 767 -12.64 19.00 50.68
CA LEU A 767 -12.62 20.36 51.22
C LEU A 767 -12.55 21.41 50.10
N VAL A 768 -11.68 21.20 49.10
CA VAL A 768 -11.57 22.09 47.93
C VAL A 768 -12.88 22.14 47.15
N GLN A 769 -13.55 21.01 46.96
CA GLN A 769 -14.81 20.95 46.22
C GLN A 769 -15.92 21.74 46.95
N GLN A 770 -16.04 21.60 48.27
CA GLN A 770 -17.03 22.32 49.07
C GLN A 770 -16.79 23.84 49.04
N LEU A 771 -15.56 24.28 49.26
CA LEU A 771 -15.22 25.70 49.27
C LEU A 771 -15.30 26.35 47.88
N SER A 772 -14.94 25.60 46.82
CA SER A 772 -15.08 26.05 45.44
C SER A 772 -16.53 26.33 45.08
N GLN A 773 -17.48 25.45 45.44
CA GLN A 773 -18.91 25.68 45.19
C GLN A 773 -19.41 26.95 45.90
N ARG A 774 -18.97 27.18 47.13
CA ARG A 774 -19.37 28.35 47.93
C ARG A 774 -18.85 29.66 47.30
N ILE A 775 -17.58 29.70 46.91
CA ILE A 775 -16.96 30.89 46.29
C ILE A 775 -17.50 31.15 44.88
N LEU A 776 -17.75 30.12 44.09
CA LEU A 776 -18.35 30.28 42.75
C LEU A 776 -19.76 30.83 42.83
N LYS A 777 -20.57 30.37 43.79
CA LYS A 777 -21.91 30.91 44.03
C LYS A 777 -21.85 32.39 44.47
N PHE A 778 -20.91 32.75 45.32
CA PHE A 778 -20.70 34.14 45.73
C PHE A 778 -20.27 35.02 44.54
N HIS A 779 -19.31 34.55 43.73
CA HIS A 779 -18.86 35.26 42.52
C HIS A 779 -20.00 35.48 41.52
N SER A 780 -20.84 34.46 41.25
CA SER A 780 -21.97 34.62 40.33
C SER A 780 -22.95 35.68 40.82
N THR A 781 -23.29 35.69 42.11
CA THR A 781 -24.21 36.68 42.70
C THR A 781 -23.65 38.10 42.61
N VAL A 782 -22.36 38.31 42.90
CA VAL A 782 -21.72 39.63 42.76
C VAL A 782 -21.64 40.06 41.29
N SER A 783 -21.34 39.13 40.38
CA SER A 783 -21.27 39.42 38.94
C SER A 783 -22.64 39.78 38.36
N GLU A 784 -23.72 39.11 38.79
CA GLU A 784 -25.10 39.44 38.39
C GLU A 784 -25.51 40.82 38.91
N ALA A 785 -25.22 41.14 40.17
CA ALA A 785 -25.47 42.47 40.74
C ALA A 785 -24.73 43.57 39.97
N ARG A 786 -23.49 43.33 39.55
CA ARG A 786 -22.71 44.26 38.73
C ARG A 786 -23.30 44.43 37.33
N ALA A 787 -23.70 43.33 36.67
CA ALA A 787 -24.37 43.40 35.38
C ALA A 787 -25.66 44.24 35.44
N ASN A 788 -26.38 44.16 36.56
CA ASN A 788 -27.53 45.02 36.84
C ASN A 788 -27.12 46.50 36.99
N MET A 789 -26.03 46.81 37.70
CA MET A 789 -25.52 48.19 37.84
C MET A 789 -25.03 48.79 36.52
N ASP A 790 -24.40 48.00 35.65
CA ASP A 790 -24.02 48.42 34.31
C ASP A 790 -25.26 48.69 33.44
N ALA A 791 -26.31 47.86 33.55
CA ALA A 791 -27.57 48.08 32.86
C ALA A 791 -28.27 49.36 33.34
N MET A 792 -28.31 49.62 34.65
CA MET A 792 -28.83 50.86 35.22
C MET A 792 -28.03 52.07 34.73
N THR A 793 -26.70 51.98 34.71
CA THR A 793 -25.83 53.05 34.21
C THR A 793 -26.09 53.36 32.73
N ARG A 794 -26.32 52.34 31.89
CA ARG A 794 -26.67 52.53 30.47
C ARG A 794 -27.99 53.25 30.28
N ILE A 795 -29.01 52.92 31.08
CA ILE A 795 -30.30 53.61 31.06
C ILE A 795 -30.12 55.10 31.44
N ILE A 796 -29.41 55.35 32.55
CA ILE A 796 -29.13 56.71 33.05
C ILE A 796 -28.40 57.55 31.98
N GLN A 797 -27.39 56.98 31.34
CA GLN A 797 -26.66 57.68 30.29
C GLN A 797 -27.52 57.92 29.04
N GLY A 798 -28.35 56.96 28.66
CA GLY A 798 -29.31 57.10 27.57
C GLY A 798 -30.31 58.25 27.78
N TRP A 799 -30.66 58.56 29.03
CA TRP A 799 -31.46 59.73 29.37
C TRP A 799 -30.69 61.04 29.25
N ALA A 800 -29.44 61.07 29.73
CA ALA A 800 -28.60 62.27 29.67
C ALA A 800 -28.33 62.76 28.23
N GLU A 801 -28.34 61.85 27.25
CA GLU A 801 -28.07 62.11 25.83
C GLU A 801 -29.37 62.33 24.99
N LEU A 802 -30.55 62.21 25.61
CA LEU A 802 -31.84 62.27 24.91
C LEU A 802 -32.22 63.71 24.53
N HIS A 803 -32.51 63.93 23.24
CA HIS A 803 -32.97 65.22 22.73
C HIS A 803 -34.50 65.26 22.75
N LEU A 804 -35.08 66.11 23.60
CA LEU A 804 -36.54 66.19 23.81
C LEU A 804 -37.28 67.01 22.76
N LEU A 805 -36.61 67.96 22.09
CA LEU A 805 -37.20 68.91 21.14
C LEU A 805 -36.46 68.86 19.80
N HIS A 806 -37.20 68.88 18.69
CA HIS A 806 -36.64 68.91 17.33
C HIS A 806 -37.25 70.06 16.50
N SER A 807 -36.53 70.57 15.49
CA SER A 807 -36.94 71.71 14.66
C SER A 807 -38.27 71.53 13.89
N GLY A 808 -38.79 70.30 13.79
CA GLY A 808 -40.06 69.98 13.12
C GLY A 808 -41.29 69.94 14.02
N ASP A 809 -41.13 70.11 15.34
CA ASP A 809 -42.19 69.89 16.33
C ASP A 809 -43.15 71.09 16.47
N PHE A 810 -42.95 72.14 15.67
CA PHE A 810 -43.55 73.46 15.82
C PHE A 810 -44.65 73.79 14.78
N LEU A 811 -45.10 72.80 14.00
CA LEU A 811 -46.24 72.92 13.07
C LEU A 811 -47.56 72.51 13.75
N PRO A 812 -48.74 73.00 13.29
CA PRO A 812 -50.03 72.73 13.94
C PRO A 812 -50.53 71.27 13.87
N GLU A 813 -49.75 70.34 13.30
CA GLU A 813 -50.05 68.90 13.28
C GLU A 813 -49.00 68.13 14.09
N GLY A 814 -49.35 67.80 15.34
CA GLY A 814 -48.42 67.22 16.33
C GLY A 814 -47.96 65.79 16.07
N GLY A 815 -46.88 65.37 16.76
CA GLY A 815 -46.47 63.95 16.76
C GLY A 815 -45.15 63.53 17.43
N ALA A 816 -44.28 64.44 17.89
CA ALA A 816 -42.94 64.04 18.38
C ALA A 816 -42.79 63.94 19.91
N SER A 817 -43.42 64.83 20.70
CA SER A 817 -43.23 64.88 22.17
C SER A 817 -43.70 63.62 22.91
N GLY A 818 -44.67 62.85 22.40
CA GLY A 818 -45.23 61.69 23.12
C GLY A 818 -44.34 60.44 23.16
N ARG A 819 -43.42 60.27 22.20
CA ARG A 819 -42.55 59.06 22.14
C ARG A 819 -41.44 59.10 23.19
N SER A 820 -40.83 60.27 23.38
CA SER A 820 -39.77 60.48 24.37
C SER A 820 -40.30 60.29 25.80
N HIS A 821 -41.48 60.82 26.12
CA HIS A 821 -42.13 60.62 27.43
C HIS A 821 -42.45 59.14 27.72
N ARG A 822 -42.92 58.39 26.72
CA ARG A 822 -43.19 56.95 26.86
C ARG A 822 -41.91 56.16 27.16
N ARG A 823 -40.83 56.45 26.42
CA ARG A 823 -39.52 55.83 26.63
C ARG A 823 -38.98 56.06 28.04
N ILE A 824 -39.03 57.29 28.53
CA ILE A 824 -38.59 57.65 29.89
C ILE A 824 -39.42 56.90 30.96
N THR A 825 -40.71 56.71 30.72
CA THR A 825 -41.59 55.99 31.66
C THR A 825 -41.28 54.49 31.71
N GLU A 826 -41.13 53.84 30.55
CA GLU A 826 -40.82 52.40 30.46
C GLU A 826 -39.41 52.09 30.99
N GLU A 827 -38.42 52.89 30.60
CA GLU A 827 -37.04 52.77 31.11
C GLU A 827 -36.95 53.05 32.62
N GLY A 828 -37.80 53.95 33.16
CA GLY A 828 -37.83 54.26 34.59
C GLY A 828 -38.41 53.14 35.45
N GLN A 829 -39.39 52.40 34.93
CA GLN A 829 -39.89 51.18 35.58
C GLN A 829 -38.86 50.07 35.56
N GLU A 830 -38.13 49.90 34.45
CA GLU A 830 -37.06 48.90 34.35
C GLU A 830 -35.90 49.23 35.30
N LEU A 831 -35.55 50.50 35.44
CA LEU A 831 -34.55 50.94 36.42
C LEU A 831 -34.98 50.58 37.85
N LEU A 832 -36.25 50.79 38.22
CA LEU A 832 -36.78 50.33 39.52
C LEU A 832 -36.67 48.81 39.69
N ARG A 833 -37.05 48.05 38.66
CA ARG A 833 -36.99 46.58 38.69
C ARG A 833 -35.55 46.10 38.90
N LEU A 834 -34.58 46.69 38.19
CA LEU A 834 -33.15 46.37 38.33
C LEU A 834 -32.61 46.68 39.74
N THR A 835 -33.05 47.79 40.36
CA THR A 835 -32.68 48.07 41.77
C THR A 835 -33.26 47.06 42.76
N GLN A 836 -34.47 46.55 42.52
CA GLN A 836 -35.11 45.53 43.37
C GLN A 836 -34.48 44.15 43.21
N VAL A 837 -34.07 43.77 42.01
CA VAL A 837 -33.35 42.51 41.77
C VAL A 837 -31.96 42.56 42.41
N ALA A 838 -31.23 43.67 42.25
CA ALA A 838 -29.95 43.88 42.93
C ALA A 838 -30.07 43.81 44.47
N HIS A 839 -31.21 44.23 45.04
CA HIS A 839 -31.50 44.06 46.46
C HIS A 839 -31.57 42.58 46.85
N LEU A 840 -32.40 41.80 46.14
CA LEU A 840 -32.62 40.38 46.42
C LEU A 840 -31.32 39.59 46.30
N ASP A 841 -30.55 39.82 45.24
CA ASP A 841 -29.33 39.07 44.97
C ASP A 841 -28.27 39.33 46.05
N LEU A 842 -28.02 40.61 46.40
CA LEU A 842 -27.00 41.00 47.37
C LEU A 842 -27.41 40.75 48.84
N THR A 843 -28.70 40.75 49.17
CA THR A 843 -29.18 40.54 50.56
C THR A 843 -29.71 39.14 50.87
N SER A 844 -29.79 38.25 49.87
CA SER A 844 -30.30 36.87 49.99
C SER A 844 -29.67 36.04 51.12
N TYR A 845 -28.43 36.32 51.51
CA TYR A 845 -27.72 35.61 52.59
C TYR A 845 -28.12 36.07 54.01
N ASN A 846 -28.60 37.31 54.16
CA ASN A 846 -28.98 37.94 55.43
C ASN A 846 -30.51 37.97 55.63
N HIS A 847 -31.24 37.04 55.03
CA HIS A 847 -32.70 36.99 55.07
C HIS A 847 -33.27 36.88 56.50
N THR A 848 -32.45 36.42 57.45
CA THR A 848 -32.77 36.31 58.88
C THR A 848 -32.67 37.63 59.64
N PHE A 849 -31.89 38.61 59.16
CA PHE A 849 -31.70 39.90 59.84
C PHE A 849 -32.65 40.99 59.29
N CYS A 850 -32.94 40.95 57.98
CA CYS A 850 -33.83 41.92 57.33
C CYS A 850 -35.32 41.75 57.69
N THR A 851 -35.71 40.60 58.24
CA THR A 851 -37.10 40.35 58.68
C THR A 851 -37.43 40.90 60.07
N LEU A 852 -36.42 41.37 60.83
CA LEU A 852 -36.59 41.86 62.21
C LEU A 852 -36.53 43.39 62.36
N LEU A 853 -36.14 44.12 61.33
CA LEU A 853 -36.06 45.58 61.33
C LEU A 853 -36.83 46.12 60.13
N ASP A 854 -37.90 46.89 60.36
CA ASP A 854 -38.69 47.59 59.34
C ASP A 854 -37.89 48.68 58.57
N THR A 855 -36.57 48.71 58.72
CA THR A 855 -35.68 49.72 58.13
C THR A 855 -34.54 49.06 57.34
N PRO A 856 -34.31 49.47 56.07
CA PRO A 856 -33.22 48.93 55.26
C PRO A 856 -31.86 49.23 55.90
N PRO A 857 -30.85 48.33 55.75
CA PRO A 857 -29.50 48.55 56.25
C PRO A 857 -28.93 49.89 55.74
N PRO A 858 -28.14 50.63 56.53
CA PRO A 858 -27.60 51.94 56.13
C PRO A 858 -26.75 51.88 54.86
N ALA A 859 -26.05 50.77 54.63
CA ALA A 859 -25.28 50.53 53.40
C ALA A 859 -26.17 50.42 52.15
N TRP A 860 -27.36 49.81 52.27
CA TRP A 860 -28.33 49.71 51.17
C TRP A 860 -28.96 51.07 50.87
N SER A 861 -29.28 51.84 51.89
CA SER A 861 -29.77 53.22 51.73
C SER A 861 -28.76 54.12 51.02
N SER A 862 -27.47 54.00 51.37
CA SER A 862 -26.39 54.74 50.70
C SER A 862 -26.22 54.34 49.23
N TYR A 863 -26.38 53.06 48.90
CA TYR A 863 -26.34 52.56 47.52
C TYR A 863 -27.52 53.11 46.68
N LEU A 864 -28.74 53.10 47.24
CA LEU A 864 -29.92 53.67 46.58
C LEU A 864 -29.80 55.19 46.39
N GLU A 865 -29.26 55.92 47.37
CA GLU A 865 -28.98 57.34 47.25
C GLU A 865 -27.96 57.64 46.14
N HIS A 866 -26.93 56.81 45.98
CA HIS A 866 -25.95 57.00 44.91
C HIS A 866 -26.59 56.89 43.52
N ILE A 867 -27.46 55.90 43.30
CA ILE A 867 -28.17 55.74 42.02
C ILE A 867 -29.16 56.89 41.81
N ASP A 868 -29.89 57.32 42.85
CA ASP A 868 -30.85 58.43 42.76
C ASP A 868 -30.18 59.74 42.33
N HIS A 869 -28.99 60.05 42.87
CA HIS A 869 -28.21 61.22 42.46
C HIS A 869 -27.78 61.15 40.99
N ARG A 870 -27.34 59.97 40.52
CA ARG A 870 -26.94 59.80 39.11
C ARG A 870 -28.12 59.97 38.15
N VAL A 871 -29.30 59.49 38.54
CA VAL A 871 -30.54 59.71 37.77
C VAL A 871 -30.91 61.20 37.75
N GLN A 872 -30.79 61.88 38.89
CA GLN A 872 -31.04 63.31 38.98
C GLN A 872 -30.13 64.10 38.03
N ASP A 873 -28.82 63.84 38.06
CA ASP A 873 -27.87 64.52 37.19
C ASP A 873 -28.16 64.29 35.70
N ALA A 874 -28.53 63.06 35.31
CA ALA A 874 -28.87 62.72 33.94
C ALA A 874 -30.14 63.45 33.45
N LEU A 875 -31.20 63.48 34.26
CA LEU A 875 -32.43 64.19 33.93
C LEU A 875 -32.22 65.71 33.85
N LEU A 876 -31.37 66.27 34.71
CA LEU A 876 -30.99 67.68 34.63
C LEU A 876 -30.23 68.01 33.35
N ASN A 877 -29.31 67.14 32.91
CA ASN A 877 -28.57 67.33 31.66
C ASN A 877 -29.49 67.26 30.43
N MET A 878 -30.45 66.33 30.44
CA MET A 878 -31.49 66.22 29.41
C MET A 878 -32.31 67.52 29.29
N MET A 879 -32.78 68.05 30.42
CA MET A 879 -33.54 69.30 30.45
C MET A 879 -32.70 70.50 30.01
N HIS A 880 -31.44 70.58 30.45
CA HIS A 880 -30.51 71.62 30.04
C HIS A 880 -30.29 71.61 28.52
N THR A 881 -30.10 70.44 27.92
CA THR A 881 -29.93 70.27 26.46
C THR A 881 -31.17 70.74 25.70
N ALA A 882 -32.37 70.38 26.17
CA ALA A 882 -33.63 70.80 25.54
C ALA A 882 -33.87 72.32 25.62
N LEU A 883 -33.58 72.96 26.76
CA LEU A 883 -33.72 74.42 26.91
C LEU A 883 -32.63 75.18 26.13
N THR A 884 -31.41 74.66 26.07
CA THR A 884 -30.33 75.23 25.26
C THR A 884 -30.68 75.20 23.77
N PHE A 885 -31.29 74.12 23.29
CA PHE A 885 -31.79 74.03 21.91
C PHE A 885 -32.82 75.14 21.59
N LEU A 886 -33.74 75.45 22.51
CA LEU A 886 -34.69 76.56 22.36
C LEU A 886 -33.96 77.92 22.32
N CYS A 887 -32.99 78.13 23.20
CA CYS A 887 -32.16 79.33 23.16
C CYS A 887 -31.46 79.47 21.80
N ASP A 888 -30.71 78.45 21.37
CA ASP A 888 -29.91 78.49 20.13
C ASP A 888 -30.75 78.69 18.87
N SER A 889 -31.93 78.05 18.82
CA SER A 889 -32.88 78.21 17.71
C SER A 889 -33.44 79.63 17.61
N MET A 890 -33.46 80.40 18.72
CA MET A 890 -33.90 81.79 18.79
C MET A 890 -32.74 82.81 18.74
N SER A 891 -31.51 82.38 18.42
CA SER A 891 -30.33 83.23 18.38
C SER A 891 -30.33 84.21 17.19
N PRO A 892 -29.84 85.45 17.35
CA PRO A 892 -29.74 86.43 16.27
C PRO A 892 -28.77 86.04 15.13
N THR A 893 -27.89 85.06 15.35
CA THR A 893 -26.98 84.53 14.31
C THR A 893 -27.62 83.50 13.39
N SER A 894 -28.79 82.96 13.78
CA SER A 894 -29.49 81.91 13.05
C SER A 894 -30.52 82.57 12.12
N CYS A 895 -30.21 82.72 10.82
CA CYS A 895 -31.19 83.21 9.81
C CYS A 895 -32.30 82.19 9.49
N SER A 896 -32.59 81.27 10.41
CA SER A 896 -33.58 80.20 10.24
C SER A 896 -34.93 80.63 10.81
N VAL A 897 -35.99 80.40 10.03
CA VAL A 897 -37.37 80.60 10.48
C VAL A 897 -37.70 79.57 11.54
N PHE A 898 -37.99 80.02 12.76
CA PHE A 898 -38.44 79.15 13.86
C PHE A 898 -39.97 79.09 13.92
N LEU A 899 -40.64 80.23 13.72
CA LEU A 899 -42.11 80.35 13.68
C LEU A 899 -42.56 81.36 12.61
N THR A 900 -43.77 81.21 12.07
CA THR A 900 -44.36 82.09 11.05
C THR A 900 -45.69 82.70 11.54
N VAL A 901 -45.89 84.00 11.28
CA VAL A 901 -47.06 84.81 11.64
C VAL A 901 -47.46 85.70 10.47
N SER A 902 -48.74 86.04 10.33
CA SER A 902 -49.27 86.94 9.30
C SER A 902 -49.84 88.24 9.92
N LEU A 903 -49.68 89.39 9.27
CA LEU A 903 -50.31 90.65 9.66
C LEU A 903 -51.55 90.90 8.79
N GLN A 904 -52.71 91.06 9.42
CA GLN A 904 -53.99 91.28 8.75
C GLN A 904 -54.65 92.57 9.25
N LEU A 905 -55.47 93.22 8.42
CA LEU A 905 -56.27 94.38 8.82
C LEU A 905 -57.67 93.91 9.24
N GLN A 906 -58.05 94.15 10.49
CA GLN A 906 -59.38 93.83 11.04
C GLN A 906 -60.08 95.12 11.53
N GLU A 907 -61.38 95.06 11.89
CA GLU A 907 -62.16 96.24 12.32
C GLU A 907 -61.53 97.03 13.48
N ALA A 908 -60.75 96.35 14.33
CA ALA A 908 -60.05 96.95 15.47
C ALA A 908 -58.66 97.52 15.13
N GLY A 909 -58.14 97.28 13.92
CA GLY A 909 -56.82 97.72 13.47
C GLY A 909 -55.97 96.61 12.83
N SER A 910 -54.67 96.87 12.68
CA SER A 910 -53.70 95.87 12.22
C SER A 910 -53.50 94.81 13.32
N VAL A 911 -53.64 93.51 13.03
CA VAL A 911 -53.52 92.42 14.01
C VAL A 911 -52.69 91.26 13.45
N PHE A 912 -51.83 90.67 14.28
CA PHE A 912 -51.04 89.49 13.93
C PHE A 912 -51.80 88.17 14.20
N GLU A 913 -51.77 87.23 13.26
CA GLU A 913 -52.28 85.86 13.39
C GLU A 913 -51.17 84.80 13.15
N PRO A 914 -50.87 83.91 14.12
CA PRO A 914 -51.32 83.94 15.50
C PRO A 914 -50.80 85.17 16.27
N SER A 915 -51.51 85.57 17.34
CA SER A 915 -51.19 86.77 18.12
C SER A 915 -49.77 86.70 18.71
N VAL A 916 -48.95 87.70 18.36
CA VAL A 916 -47.59 87.85 18.88
C VAL A 916 -47.59 88.17 20.38
N GLY A 917 -48.66 88.79 20.89
CA GLY A 917 -48.86 89.11 22.30
C GLY A 917 -49.07 87.88 23.19
N GLY A 918 -50.25 87.26 23.12
CA GLY A 918 -50.62 86.11 23.97
C GLY A 918 -50.20 84.76 23.40
N GLY A 919 -50.59 84.47 22.15
CA GLY A 919 -50.51 83.11 21.57
C GLY A 919 -49.10 82.53 21.47
N LEU A 920 -48.10 83.32 21.06
CA LEU A 920 -46.71 82.85 21.00
C LEU A 920 -46.09 82.61 22.38
N SER A 921 -46.49 83.38 23.39
CA SER A 921 -46.00 83.21 24.77
C SER A 921 -46.51 81.91 25.36
N ASP A 922 -47.80 81.63 25.17
CA ASP A 922 -48.44 80.41 25.67
C ASP A 922 -47.89 79.14 24.99
N LEU A 923 -47.58 79.22 23.68
CA LEU A 923 -47.01 78.11 22.92
C LEU A 923 -45.58 77.77 23.39
N LEU A 924 -44.72 78.77 23.59
CA LEU A 924 -43.37 78.55 24.11
C LEU A 924 -43.37 78.08 25.57
N GLN A 925 -44.27 78.62 26.39
CA GLN A 925 -44.45 78.17 27.77
C GLN A 925 -44.94 76.71 27.82
N SER A 926 -45.78 76.28 26.88
CA SER A 926 -46.22 74.89 26.75
C SER A 926 -45.04 73.94 26.46
N PHE A 927 -44.08 74.32 25.61
CA PHE A 927 -42.89 73.51 25.36
C PHE A 927 -41.96 73.42 26.56
N ILE A 928 -41.75 74.53 27.27
CA ILE A 928 -40.99 74.53 28.52
C ILE A 928 -41.66 73.57 29.52
N ASN A 929 -42.98 73.70 29.73
CA ASN A 929 -43.74 72.79 30.61
C ASN A 929 -43.66 71.32 30.15
N GLY A 930 -43.62 71.07 28.83
CA GLY A 930 -43.41 69.75 28.25
C GLY A 930 -42.05 69.13 28.62
N VAL A 931 -40.97 69.90 28.58
CA VAL A 931 -39.62 69.48 29.00
C VAL A 931 -39.59 69.13 30.49
N TYR A 932 -40.16 69.97 31.35
CA TYR A 932 -40.25 69.68 32.79
C TYR A 932 -41.11 68.46 33.07
N SER A 933 -42.25 68.29 32.37
CA SER A 933 -43.12 67.13 32.56
C SER A 933 -42.40 65.81 32.29
N ALA A 934 -41.50 65.76 31.29
CA ALA A 934 -40.71 64.57 30.99
C ALA A 934 -39.82 64.14 32.18
N ALA A 935 -39.19 65.11 32.85
CA ALA A 935 -38.36 64.87 34.03
C ALA A 935 -39.15 64.50 35.30
N SER A 936 -40.47 64.66 35.31
CA SER A 936 -41.33 64.19 36.42
C SER A 936 -41.85 62.77 36.30
N LEU A 937 -41.67 62.12 35.16
CA LEU A 937 -42.22 60.79 34.90
C LEU A 937 -41.53 59.69 35.72
N PRO A 938 -40.18 59.67 35.87
CA PRO A 938 -39.53 58.67 36.69
C PRO A 938 -39.78 58.91 38.20
N PRO A 939 -40.15 57.88 38.98
CA PRO A 939 -40.22 57.99 40.43
C PRO A 939 -38.81 58.07 41.05
N ARG A 940 -38.72 58.65 42.26
CA ARG A 940 -37.48 58.65 43.06
C ARG A 940 -37.14 57.21 43.50
N ILE A 941 -35.86 56.87 43.43
CA ILE A 941 -35.31 55.55 43.77
C ILE A 941 -34.97 55.49 45.25
N SER A 942 -34.44 56.59 45.81
CA SER A 942 -34.20 56.72 47.24
C SER A 942 -35.49 57.08 47.98
N ALA A 943 -35.86 56.27 48.98
CA ALA A 943 -37.02 56.52 49.84
C ALA A 943 -36.85 57.75 50.77
N GLY A 944 -35.64 58.29 50.90
CA GLY A 944 -35.34 59.46 51.73
C GLY A 944 -35.77 60.80 51.12
N HIS A 945 -35.98 60.86 49.80
CA HIS A 945 -36.34 62.08 49.08
C HIS A 945 -37.82 62.04 48.66
N ARG A 946 -38.62 63.05 49.07
CA ARG A 946 -40.04 63.17 48.67
C ARG A 946 -40.18 64.11 47.47
N GLY A 947 -40.86 63.67 46.42
CA GLY A 947 -41.13 64.46 45.21
C GLY A 947 -40.60 63.80 43.93
N ASN A 948 -40.48 64.59 42.87
CA ASN A 948 -40.02 64.23 41.52
C ASN A 948 -38.75 65.03 41.15
N TYR A 949 -38.07 64.68 40.06
CA TYR A 949 -36.74 65.23 39.71
C TYR A 949 -36.72 66.69 39.18
N GLN A 950 -37.85 67.41 39.22
CA GLN A 950 -38.05 68.70 38.53
C GLN A 950 -37.43 69.95 39.19
N GLN A 951 -37.11 69.94 40.48
CA GLN A 951 -36.81 71.18 41.21
C GLN A 951 -35.31 71.51 41.19
N GLU A 952 -34.88 72.37 40.24
CA GLU A 952 -33.52 72.93 40.24
C GLU A 952 -33.49 74.41 39.78
N PRO A 953 -32.99 75.35 40.59
CA PRO A 953 -32.89 76.77 40.22
C PRO A 953 -31.90 77.03 39.07
N ARG A 954 -31.03 76.07 38.71
CA ARG A 954 -29.99 76.22 37.69
C ARG A 954 -30.50 76.42 36.27
N LEU A 955 -31.71 75.98 35.95
CA LEU A 955 -32.31 76.10 34.61
C LEU A 955 -33.07 77.42 34.39
N SER A 956 -33.33 78.18 35.47
CA SER A 956 -34.08 79.45 35.42
C SER A 956 -33.44 80.52 34.53
N ALA A 957 -32.10 80.52 34.41
CA ALA A 957 -31.38 81.46 33.56
C ALA A 957 -31.63 81.21 32.07
N LEU A 958 -31.72 79.95 31.64
CA LEU A 958 -32.04 79.58 30.25
C LEU A 958 -33.50 79.89 29.91
N GLU A 959 -34.43 79.63 30.84
CA GLU A 959 -35.85 80.00 30.68
C GLU A 959 -36.03 81.52 30.53
N GLN A 960 -35.39 82.29 31.40
CA GLN A 960 -35.41 83.76 31.33
C GLN A 960 -34.82 84.26 30.01
N GLU A 961 -33.78 83.60 29.48
CA GLU A 961 -33.19 83.97 28.19
C GLU A 961 -34.11 83.65 27.01
N VAL A 962 -34.83 82.53 27.01
CA VAL A 962 -35.88 82.22 26.02
C VAL A 962 -36.97 83.30 26.05
N MET A 963 -37.47 83.65 27.24
CA MET A 963 -38.52 84.66 27.40
C MET A 963 -38.04 86.07 27.04
N ARG A 964 -36.78 86.42 27.33
CA ARG A 964 -36.16 87.69 26.93
C ARG A 964 -36.04 87.82 25.41
N ARG A 965 -35.69 86.74 24.71
CA ARG A 965 -35.63 86.72 23.23
C ARG A 965 -37.01 86.87 22.61
N LEU A 966 -38.04 86.26 23.20
CA LEU A 966 -39.44 86.47 22.81
C LEU A 966 -39.86 87.94 22.99
N GLN A 967 -39.52 88.56 24.12
CA GLN A 967 -39.84 89.96 24.39
C GLN A 967 -39.22 90.90 23.34
N LYS A 968 -37.98 90.64 22.92
CA LYS A 968 -37.32 91.42 21.87
C LYS A 968 -38.03 91.31 20.51
N VAL A 969 -38.47 90.12 20.12
CA VAL A 969 -39.22 89.92 18.86
C VAL A 969 -40.62 90.55 18.95
N LYS A 970 -41.26 90.53 20.13
CA LYS A 970 -42.50 91.28 20.38
C LYS A 970 -42.31 92.77 20.13
N GLU A 971 -41.27 93.37 20.69
CA GLU A 971 -40.96 94.80 20.48
C GLU A 971 -40.68 95.12 19.00
N GLU A 972 -39.96 94.24 18.28
CA GLU A 972 -39.70 94.42 16.85
C GLU A 972 -40.97 94.26 15.99
N ALA A 973 -41.89 93.38 16.37
CA ALA A 973 -43.18 93.19 15.72
C ALA A 973 -44.15 94.34 16.01
N GLU A 974 -44.19 94.84 17.25
CA GLU A 974 -44.94 96.03 17.65
C GLU A 974 -44.40 97.27 16.90
N LEU A 975 -43.08 97.42 16.76
CA LEU A 975 -42.49 98.49 15.94
C LEU A 975 -42.89 98.39 14.47
N LEU A 976 -43.00 97.16 13.93
CA LEU A 976 -43.48 96.94 12.57
C LEU A 976 -44.96 97.33 12.44
N GLN A 977 -45.78 96.98 13.43
CA GLN A 977 -47.19 97.36 13.51
C GLN A 977 -47.36 98.89 13.58
N VAL A 978 -46.62 99.58 14.46
CA VAL A 978 -46.60 101.04 14.57
C VAL A 978 -46.15 101.72 13.26
N LYS A 979 -45.19 101.14 12.53
CA LYS A 979 -44.78 101.65 11.22
C LYS A 979 -45.91 101.57 10.18
N MET A 980 -46.77 100.55 10.29
CA MET A 980 -47.93 100.38 9.43
C MET A 980 -49.11 101.26 9.87
N ASP A 981 -49.22 101.57 11.17
CA ASP A 981 -50.23 102.48 11.73
C ASP A 981 -50.09 103.93 11.24
N ARG A 982 -49.03 104.32 10.52
CA ARG A 982 -48.99 105.62 9.83
C ARG A 982 -50.18 105.82 8.88
N TYR A 983 -50.70 104.72 8.34
CA TYR A 983 -51.83 104.70 7.43
C TYR A 983 -53.17 104.68 8.20
N SER A 984 -53.17 104.71 9.55
CA SER A 984 -54.35 104.47 10.39
C SER A 984 -55.48 105.45 10.19
N HIS A 985 -55.15 106.70 9.88
CA HIS A 985 -56.12 107.74 9.53
C HIS A 985 -57.06 107.31 8.39
N LEU A 986 -56.64 106.38 7.52
CA LEU A 986 -57.46 105.88 6.42
C LEU A 986 -58.58 104.93 6.89
N TRP A 987 -58.38 104.12 7.93
CA TRP A 987 -59.43 103.19 8.39
C TRP A 987 -60.07 103.56 9.73
N GLN A 988 -59.42 104.42 10.53
CA GLN A 988 -59.95 104.85 11.84
C GLN A 988 -60.85 106.07 11.75
N SER A 989 -60.71 106.90 10.72
CA SER A 989 -61.50 108.12 10.59
C SER A 989 -62.88 107.83 10.01
N ASP A 990 -63.93 108.42 10.60
CA ASP A 990 -65.26 108.36 10.01
C ASP A 990 -65.30 109.24 8.77
N ARG A 991 -65.38 108.60 7.61
CA ARG A 991 -65.44 109.22 6.29
C ARG A 991 -66.47 110.35 6.23
N GLN A 992 -67.67 110.15 6.78
CA GLN A 992 -68.73 111.16 6.70
C GLN A 992 -68.45 112.36 7.60
N ALA A 993 -67.94 112.13 8.81
CA ALA A 993 -67.58 113.20 9.74
C ALA A 993 -66.44 114.06 9.19
N VAL A 994 -65.40 113.43 8.62
CA VAL A 994 -64.26 114.11 8.01
C VAL A 994 -64.67 114.90 6.76
N MET A 995 -65.60 114.37 5.96
CA MET A 995 -66.19 115.14 4.87
C MET A 995 -66.94 116.36 5.39
N GLN A 996 -67.77 116.23 6.44
CA GLN A 996 -68.49 117.37 7.01
C GLN A 996 -67.53 118.44 7.53
N GLU A 997 -66.47 118.04 8.20
CA GLU A 997 -65.45 118.96 8.70
C GLU A 997 -64.71 119.66 7.55
N PHE A 998 -64.36 118.92 6.50
CA PHE A 998 -63.80 119.48 5.29
C PHE A 998 -64.75 120.48 4.60
N LEU A 999 -66.06 120.23 4.62
CA LEU A 999 -67.10 121.13 4.09
C LEU A 999 -67.30 122.40 4.92
N THR A 1000 -66.97 122.38 6.21
CA THR A 1000 -67.09 123.54 7.08
C THR A 1000 -65.83 124.41 7.08
N TYR A 1001 -64.64 123.80 6.98
CA TYR A 1001 -63.36 124.49 7.21
C TYR A 1001 -62.36 124.44 6.05
N SER A 1002 -62.70 123.86 4.90
CA SER A 1002 -61.88 123.71 3.68
C SER A 1002 -60.68 122.76 3.75
N ARG A 1003 -60.38 122.23 4.94
CA ARG A 1003 -59.31 121.29 5.22
C ARG A 1003 -59.70 120.46 6.44
N GLN A 1004 -59.09 119.29 6.62
CA GLN A 1004 -59.22 118.57 7.89
C GLN A 1004 -58.49 119.35 8.99
N LEU A 1005 -59.20 119.65 10.09
CA LEU A 1005 -58.60 120.34 11.23
C LEU A 1005 -57.74 119.36 12.02
N GLY A 1006 -56.56 119.81 12.44
CA GLY A 1006 -55.74 119.04 13.37
C GLY A 1006 -56.42 118.99 14.75
N PRO A 1007 -56.18 117.94 15.55
CA PRO A 1007 -56.86 117.73 16.85
C PRO A 1007 -56.63 118.84 17.89
N GLU A 1008 -55.78 119.84 17.61
CA GLU A 1008 -55.49 120.97 18.49
C GLU A 1008 -56.08 122.32 18.00
N GLU A 1009 -56.80 122.37 16.87
CA GLU A 1009 -57.42 123.59 16.32
C GLU A 1009 -58.92 123.67 16.65
N LEU A 1010 -59.29 123.85 17.93
CA LEU A 1010 -60.69 123.82 18.41
C LEU A 1010 -61.52 125.09 18.14
N GLU A 1011 -60.95 126.17 17.60
CA GLU A 1011 -61.67 127.40 17.21
C GLU A 1011 -61.15 127.97 15.88
N ALA A 1012 -61.15 127.16 14.81
CA ALA A 1012 -60.83 127.63 13.46
C ALA A 1012 -62.02 128.42 12.86
N PRO A 1013 -61.80 129.54 12.16
CA PRO A 1013 -62.87 130.28 11.51
C PRO A 1013 -63.51 129.43 10.40
N GLU A 1014 -64.84 129.30 10.41
CA GLU A 1014 -65.60 128.59 9.37
C GLU A 1014 -65.32 129.21 7.99
N ALA A 1015 -64.75 128.39 7.09
CA ALA A 1015 -64.35 128.78 5.74
C ALA A 1015 -64.71 127.63 4.79
N PRO A 1016 -65.84 127.70 4.07
CA PRO A 1016 -66.27 126.61 3.21
C PRO A 1016 -65.23 126.33 2.11
N PRO A 1017 -64.99 125.05 1.75
CA PRO A 1017 -63.93 124.62 0.83
C PRO A 1017 -64.03 125.31 -0.51
N THR A 1018 -62.88 125.57 -1.14
CA THR A 1018 -62.86 125.89 -2.57
C THR A 1018 -62.62 124.63 -3.40
N LEU A 1019 -62.93 124.69 -4.68
CA LEU A 1019 -62.69 123.61 -5.64
C LEU A 1019 -61.21 123.15 -5.67
N LYS A 1020 -60.27 124.07 -5.45
CA LYS A 1020 -58.84 123.76 -5.36
C LYS A 1020 -58.49 122.94 -4.12
N ASP A 1021 -59.26 123.06 -3.05
CA ASP A 1021 -59.05 122.28 -1.84
C ASP A 1021 -59.48 120.82 -2.05
N PHE A 1022 -60.60 120.58 -2.75
CA PHE A 1022 -60.99 119.22 -3.16
C PHE A 1022 -59.95 118.56 -4.06
N GLN A 1023 -59.36 119.32 -5.00
CA GLN A 1023 -58.29 118.80 -5.86
C GLN A 1023 -57.05 118.37 -5.07
N ARG A 1024 -56.70 119.10 -4.01
CA ARG A 1024 -55.55 118.81 -3.16
C ARG A 1024 -55.73 117.48 -2.42
N GLU A 1025 -56.90 117.25 -1.83
CA GLU A 1025 -57.20 116.01 -1.10
C GLU A 1025 -57.22 114.79 -2.04
N LEU A 1026 -57.81 114.92 -3.24
CA LEU A 1026 -57.83 113.83 -4.22
C LEU A 1026 -56.42 113.48 -4.74
N GLN A 1027 -55.55 114.48 -4.95
CA GLN A 1027 -54.16 114.24 -5.31
C GLN A 1027 -53.38 113.56 -4.17
N ALA A 1028 -53.60 113.96 -2.92
CA ALA A 1028 -52.98 113.34 -1.75
C ALA A 1028 -53.31 111.84 -1.65
N LEU A 1029 -54.59 111.46 -1.84
CA LEU A 1029 -55.02 110.06 -1.84
C LEU A 1029 -54.37 109.24 -2.97
N SER A 1030 -54.23 109.81 -4.17
CA SER A 1030 -53.57 109.13 -5.30
C SER A 1030 -52.08 108.85 -5.03
N SER A 1031 -51.39 109.76 -4.31
CA SER A 1031 -49.99 109.58 -3.96
C SER A 1031 -49.77 108.47 -2.93
N LEU A 1032 -50.70 108.32 -1.98
CA LEU A 1032 -50.69 107.23 -0.99
C LEU A 1032 -50.91 105.86 -1.64
N GLN A 1033 -51.74 105.78 -2.67
CA GLN A 1033 -51.99 104.53 -3.41
C GLN A 1033 -50.72 104.00 -4.11
N VAL A 1034 -49.88 104.88 -4.65
CA VAL A 1034 -48.58 104.51 -5.26
C VAL A 1034 -47.61 104.04 -4.18
N GLU A 1035 -47.52 104.72 -3.03
CA GLU A 1035 -46.63 104.36 -1.93
C GLU A 1035 -46.90 102.93 -1.41
N LEU A 1036 -48.18 102.56 -1.23
CA LEU A 1036 -48.57 101.22 -0.74
C LEU A 1036 -48.25 100.09 -1.72
N SER A 1037 -48.23 100.37 -3.04
CA SER A 1037 -47.88 99.36 -4.05
C SER A 1037 -46.41 98.91 -3.99
N HIS A 1038 -45.54 99.68 -3.33
CA HIS A 1038 -44.11 99.39 -3.17
C HIS A 1038 -43.74 98.69 -1.84
N LEU A 1039 -44.71 98.30 -1.00
CA LEU A 1039 -44.46 97.61 0.27
C LEU A 1039 -44.09 96.12 0.07
N ASP A 1040 -43.08 95.66 0.81
CA ASP A 1040 -42.58 94.27 0.81
C ASP A 1040 -43.66 93.25 1.23
N GLU A 1041 -43.73 92.10 0.55
CA GLU A 1041 -44.75 91.06 0.81
C GLU A 1041 -44.51 90.24 2.09
N GLN A 1042 -43.25 90.12 2.53
CA GLN A 1042 -42.83 89.35 3.71
C GLN A 1042 -41.63 90.01 4.40
N ARG A 1043 -41.55 89.88 5.74
CA ARG A 1043 -40.47 90.43 6.57
C ARG A 1043 -40.04 89.46 7.67
N LEU A 1044 -38.73 89.26 7.82
CA LEU A 1044 -38.17 88.45 8.90
C LEU A 1044 -37.81 89.34 10.11
N LEU A 1045 -38.30 88.98 11.29
CA LEU A 1045 -38.04 89.63 12.58
C LEU A 1045 -37.27 88.65 13.48
N GLY A 1046 -35.94 88.66 13.38
CA GLY A 1046 -35.09 87.67 14.04
C GLY A 1046 -35.41 86.24 13.58
N TRP A 1047 -36.01 85.45 14.46
CA TRP A 1047 -36.43 84.06 14.21
C TRP A 1047 -37.92 83.93 13.78
N LEU A 1048 -38.68 85.03 13.80
CA LEU A 1048 -40.10 85.07 13.45
C LEU A 1048 -40.31 85.62 12.04
N LYS A 1049 -40.94 84.85 11.16
CA LYS A 1049 -41.32 85.30 9.81
C LYS A 1049 -42.69 85.97 9.86
N VAL A 1050 -42.80 87.21 9.36
CA VAL A 1050 -44.04 87.98 9.26
C VAL A 1050 -44.48 88.14 7.80
N GLU A 1051 -45.72 87.78 7.48
CA GLU A 1051 -46.32 87.97 6.16
C GLU A 1051 -47.18 89.25 6.12
N LEU A 1052 -46.89 90.18 5.19
CA LEU A 1052 -47.50 91.53 5.13
C LEU A 1052 -48.50 91.70 3.99
N HIS A 1053 -48.54 90.76 3.04
CA HIS A 1053 -49.47 90.81 1.91
C HIS A 1053 -50.96 90.98 2.31
N PRO A 1054 -51.51 90.33 3.37
CA PRO A 1054 -52.94 90.47 3.68
C PRO A 1054 -53.29 91.89 4.11
N PHE A 1055 -52.41 92.53 4.88
CA PHE A 1055 -52.57 93.90 5.34
C PHE A 1055 -52.48 94.93 4.20
N ARG A 1056 -51.52 94.78 3.28
CA ARG A 1056 -51.32 95.69 2.13
C ARG A 1056 -52.57 95.74 1.26
N ASP A 1057 -53.12 94.58 0.92
CA ASP A 1057 -54.24 94.47 0.01
C ASP A 1057 -55.53 95.08 0.61
N SER A 1058 -55.72 94.99 1.93
CA SER A 1058 -56.83 95.65 2.62
C SER A 1058 -56.75 97.19 2.60
N LEU A 1059 -55.56 97.78 2.76
CA LEU A 1059 -55.40 99.25 2.76
C LEU A 1059 -55.66 99.91 1.41
N LEU A 1060 -55.23 99.27 0.32
CA LEU A 1060 -55.47 99.76 -1.03
C LEU A 1060 -56.98 99.88 -1.34
N SER A 1061 -57.79 98.95 -0.80
CA SER A 1061 -59.26 99.03 -0.91
C SER A 1061 -59.83 100.26 -0.20
N ILE A 1062 -59.34 100.57 1.01
CA ILE A 1062 -59.88 101.66 1.83
C ILE A 1062 -59.60 103.03 1.20
N ILE A 1063 -58.40 103.27 0.64
CA ILE A 1063 -58.04 104.53 -0.03
C ILE A 1063 -58.99 104.82 -1.20
N GLN A 1064 -59.35 103.79 -1.96
CA GLN A 1064 -60.27 103.91 -3.09
C GLN A 1064 -61.62 104.48 -2.63
N GLU A 1065 -62.14 103.99 -1.50
CA GLU A 1065 -63.42 104.43 -0.96
C GLU A 1065 -63.40 105.89 -0.45
N TRP A 1066 -62.25 106.40 0.04
CA TRP A 1066 -62.10 107.81 0.39
C TRP A 1066 -62.15 108.73 -0.83
N SER A 1067 -61.51 108.32 -1.93
CA SER A 1067 -61.51 109.09 -3.18
C SER A 1067 -62.92 109.21 -3.78
N ASP A 1068 -63.72 108.15 -3.69
CA ASP A 1068 -65.10 108.13 -4.19
C ASP A 1068 -66.02 109.09 -3.41
N MET A 1069 -65.77 109.27 -2.12
CA MET A 1069 -66.57 110.14 -1.27
C MET A 1069 -66.46 111.62 -1.68
N TYR A 1070 -65.23 112.13 -1.84
CA TYR A 1070 -64.96 113.52 -2.23
C TYR A 1070 -65.52 113.85 -3.62
N THR A 1071 -65.41 112.90 -4.53
CA THR A 1071 -65.93 113.05 -5.90
C THR A 1071 -67.46 113.00 -5.95
N GLN A 1072 -68.12 112.15 -5.16
CA GLN A 1072 -69.59 112.11 -5.07
C GLN A 1072 -70.21 113.40 -4.51
N HIS A 1073 -69.58 114.02 -3.50
CA HIS A 1073 -70.08 115.27 -2.95
C HIS A 1073 -70.06 116.40 -4.00
N LEU A 1074 -68.97 116.54 -4.75
CA LEU A 1074 -68.87 117.49 -5.86
C LEU A 1074 -69.95 117.24 -6.93
N LEU A 1075 -70.22 115.97 -7.26
CA LEU A 1075 -71.30 115.57 -8.16
C LEU A 1075 -72.69 116.00 -7.65
N SER A 1076 -73.00 115.78 -6.36
CA SER A 1076 -74.27 116.20 -5.78
C SER A 1076 -74.45 117.72 -5.75
N SER A 1077 -73.39 118.47 -5.49
CA SER A 1077 -73.43 119.95 -5.44
C SER A 1077 -73.69 120.54 -6.83
N VAL A 1078 -73.09 119.96 -7.88
CA VAL A 1078 -73.40 120.28 -9.29
C VAL A 1078 -74.86 119.96 -9.63
N SER A 1079 -75.36 118.79 -9.21
CA SER A 1079 -76.77 118.40 -9.44
C SER A 1079 -77.76 119.36 -8.79
N THR A 1080 -77.51 119.77 -7.55
CA THR A 1080 -78.39 120.66 -6.79
C THR A 1080 -78.37 122.09 -7.35
N SER A 1081 -77.19 122.56 -7.80
CA SER A 1081 -77.05 123.88 -8.44
C SER A 1081 -77.75 123.94 -9.80
N LEU A 1082 -77.68 122.87 -10.61
CA LEU A 1082 -78.43 122.76 -11.87
C LEU A 1082 -79.95 122.70 -11.66
N GLN A 1083 -80.42 122.09 -10.57
CA GLN A 1083 -81.85 122.04 -10.20
C GLN A 1083 -82.40 123.39 -9.69
N GLN A 1084 -81.59 124.21 -9.00
CA GLN A 1084 -82.01 125.53 -8.53
C GLN A 1084 -82.07 126.57 -9.66
N VAL A 1085 -81.16 126.49 -10.64
CA VAL A 1085 -81.18 127.36 -11.84
C VAL A 1085 -82.38 127.06 -12.76
N THR A 1086 -82.96 125.86 -12.68
CA THR A 1086 -84.10 125.46 -13.53
C THR A 1086 -85.47 125.82 -12.96
N GLN A 1087 -85.61 126.28 -11.69
CA GLN A 1087 -86.92 126.51 -11.08
C GLN A 1087 -87.37 127.96 -10.82
N HIS A 1088 -86.57 128.98 -10.44
CA HIS A 1088 -87.07 130.37 -10.25
C HIS A 1088 -86.01 131.48 -10.50
N THR A 1089 -86.29 132.37 -11.46
CA THR A 1089 -86.23 133.87 -11.48
C THR A 1089 -86.70 134.26 -12.89
N ASP A 1090 -87.90 134.78 -13.13
CA ASP A 1090 -88.26 136.17 -12.79
C ASP A 1090 -88.49 136.47 -11.30
N GLU A 1091 -88.01 137.66 -10.94
CA GLU A 1091 -88.09 138.40 -9.67
C GLU A 1091 -87.00 138.16 -8.61
N ASP A 1092 -86.50 139.30 -8.11
CA ASP A 1092 -85.28 139.53 -7.35
C ASP A 1092 -85.11 138.65 -6.11
N SER A 1093 -83.95 137.98 -6.00
CA SER A 1093 -83.45 137.48 -4.72
C SER A 1093 -81.93 137.50 -4.66
N SER A 1094 -81.43 138.27 -3.71
CA SER A 1094 -80.04 138.25 -3.25
C SER A 1094 -79.78 137.00 -2.39
N SER A 1095 -78.57 136.45 -2.55
CA SER A 1095 -77.86 135.44 -1.74
C SER A 1095 -78.23 133.95 -1.92
N SER A 1096 -77.37 133.23 -2.65
CA SER A 1096 -77.18 131.77 -2.56
C SER A 1096 -75.71 131.44 -2.84
N SER A 1097 -75.05 130.79 -1.89
CA SER A 1097 -73.66 130.34 -1.94
C SER A 1097 -73.57 128.94 -2.59
N GLY A 1098 -73.03 128.83 -3.80
CA GLY A 1098 -72.77 127.56 -4.49
C GLY A 1098 -71.62 127.65 -5.53
N PHE A 1099 -70.91 126.54 -5.76
CA PHE A 1099 -69.70 126.47 -6.60
C PHE A 1099 -69.96 126.68 -8.12
N PRO A 1100 -69.01 127.26 -8.89
CA PRO A 1100 -69.16 127.40 -10.33
C PRO A 1100 -69.12 126.05 -11.06
N VAL A 1101 -70.27 125.66 -11.64
CA VAL A 1101 -70.53 124.32 -12.22
C VAL A 1101 -69.46 123.84 -13.22
N THR A 1102 -68.96 124.72 -14.09
CA THR A 1102 -68.01 124.35 -15.16
C THR A 1102 -66.64 123.93 -14.63
N GLU A 1103 -66.13 124.60 -13.59
CA GLU A 1103 -64.84 124.26 -12.98
C GLU A 1103 -64.92 122.97 -12.17
N THR A 1104 -66.09 122.68 -11.56
CA THR A 1104 -66.33 121.42 -10.84
C THR A 1104 -66.28 120.20 -11.75
N LEU A 1105 -66.84 120.32 -12.96
CA LEU A 1105 -66.86 119.23 -13.94
C LEU A 1105 -65.46 118.87 -14.44
N LEU A 1106 -64.61 119.87 -14.69
CA LEU A 1106 -63.22 119.65 -15.11
C LEU A 1106 -62.39 118.93 -14.05
N LEU A 1107 -62.60 119.22 -12.77
CA LEU A 1107 -61.92 118.50 -11.69
C LEU A 1107 -62.37 117.03 -11.61
N LEU A 1108 -63.67 116.77 -11.74
CA LEU A 1108 -64.23 115.42 -11.71
C LEU A 1108 -63.71 114.57 -12.88
N GLU A 1109 -63.66 115.13 -14.10
CA GLU A 1109 -63.05 114.46 -15.26
C GLU A 1109 -61.55 114.19 -15.05
N ALA A 1110 -60.79 115.15 -14.50
CA ALA A 1110 -59.37 114.96 -14.21
C ALA A 1110 -59.10 113.88 -13.15
N THR A 1111 -60.06 113.64 -12.25
CA THR A 1111 -60.01 112.55 -11.26
C THR A 1111 -60.60 111.23 -11.77
N GLY A 1112 -60.98 111.16 -13.06
CA GLY A 1112 -61.44 109.94 -13.72
C GLY A 1112 -62.90 109.55 -13.41
N VAL A 1113 -63.71 110.47 -12.89
CA VAL A 1113 -65.09 110.21 -12.45
C VAL A 1113 -66.04 110.41 -13.63
N GLN A 1114 -66.79 109.37 -14.01
CA GLN A 1114 -67.77 109.45 -15.09
C GLN A 1114 -69.05 110.16 -14.62
N LEU A 1115 -69.53 111.14 -15.39
CA LEU A 1115 -70.75 111.90 -15.08
C LEU A 1115 -72.01 111.05 -15.25
N PRO A 1116 -72.95 111.04 -14.28
CA PRO A 1116 -74.21 110.31 -14.38
C PRO A 1116 -75.06 110.79 -15.59
N GLU A 1117 -75.64 109.86 -16.36
CA GLU A 1117 -76.29 110.15 -17.66
C GLU A 1117 -77.35 111.28 -17.61
N HIS A 1118 -78.07 111.40 -16.49
CA HIS A 1118 -79.11 112.42 -16.28
C HIS A 1118 -78.54 113.84 -16.11
N LEU A 1119 -77.31 113.99 -15.59
CA LEU A 1119 -76.62 115.28 -15.46
C LEU A 1119 -75.95 115.68 -16.76
N SER A 1120 -75.37 114.72 -17.49
CA SER A 1120 -74.86 114.98 -18.84
C SER A 1120 -75.95 115.42 -19.81
N ALA A 1121 -77.19 114.93 -19.66
CA ALA A 1121 -78.33 115.32 -20.49
C ALA A 1121 -78.85 116.76 -20.20
N GLN A 1122 -78.69 117.26 -18.97
CA GLN A 1122 -79.08 118.64 -18.59
C GLN A 1122 -78.03 119.69 -18.96
N LEU A 1123 -76.76 119.28 -19.16
CA LEU A 1123 -75.64 120.14 -19.56
C LEU A 1123 -75.49 120.27 -21.10
N GLN A 1124 -76.30 119.56 -21.88
CA GLN A 1124 -76.31 119.61 -23.36
C GLN A 1124 -77.30 120.65 -23.95
N VAL A 1125 -77.91 121.52 -23.13
CA VAL A 1125 -78.76 122.64 -23.58
C VAL A 1125 -78.03 123.97 -23.49
#